data_AF-A0A535N164-F1
#
_entry.id   AF-A0A535N164-F1
#
_cell.length_a   1.000
_cell.length_b   1.000
_cell.length_c   1.000
_cell.angle_alpha   90.00
_cell.angle_beta   90.00
_cell.angle_gamma   90.00
#
_symmetry.space_group_name_H-M   'P 1'
#
loop_
_entity.id
_entity.type
_entity.pdbx_description
1 polymer ?
#
loop_
_entity_poly.entity_id
_entity_poly.type
_entity_poly.pdbx_seq_one_letter_code
_entity_poly.pdbx_strand_id
1 'polypeptide(L)'
;MREAGASMRSNGRIHFEDVAHMAALFADHLRDRREQIDSALALYASMPAVEDELARATYLLEHLEENRKYFETRVGRVAAFLPRNQLLYATTYMGVVPALMSAECHVRPPESAHPAYRRLIQAVDFAGFFPNLHFFVGRRTDFVTGNARTADVVIFTGTYPNGEAVRKQLRSDAMFLFSGSGHNPVIVRQDADVDQAAEAIIRLCYHNQGQDCSAPNAILVHRSIFPALFDELFRRTLWVEAAMKSGRHPQNMIAPNTDGPHLVATAEAFLRLRPYLVHGGSLEVKSQLIYPTIFRKPLAAGPHLTEFFAPVIMLQDYDHEAELRQYFGHRRYRPNAMYVMVFGTDPRIDAVADIELHPPDTVLHNRDLHLEETGTRPYGGYGPEASFIHFAGSKRPSPILPQREIYRYAVGIQGMESGNQREPRSRSRTARDTELDKVRKLSGLGVRCYTPHFVPSTNSGALVQRYENLVNGESTTCRVTVAGRILACRNSGMFLDLWDASGKIQVLCHSSQLRARDVELLKLVSPGDLLGVTGTVRRTQRGELTIEAEELALLAKGLLPTSDRALGAAVLRGQLNRQAVDGKRRLLIHTQALAAVRQVMHSQMFEDAAGWALEPGQAVVPGAQMESGRPPWFSSLLANGLTDRLYRVHERVQASDSQPDSVLMVEAAQAFAGWRDMMALTERLIGSAARRLTQVGLLAKGTGGPGRAFDSQPVLAVIEQETGVSYSGIETDEEARQMARLLGCEIAGHPSWGRCVALVFLRKVAPRLRSPIQVTHLPRDISPWAVADSDDPRLAESYLTLERGQVIASGFTLLNDPFELARLAASRDRAEPEADMAEDEEALTAALERGMPPSAIMRTTVAPFELAEGQPRADRLALVSIEG
;
A
#
# COMPACT_ATOMS: atom_id res chain seq x y z
N MET A 1 48.08 4.44 48.18
CA MET A 1 48.14 3.77 46.87
C MET A 1 47.62 2.35 47.06
N ARG A 2 46.60 1.97 46.29
CA ARG A 2 45.74 0.76 46.43
C ARG A 2 44.73 0.82 47.58
N GLU A 3 43.53 1.37 47.29
CA GLU A 3 42.20 1.12 47.92
C GLU A 3 41.24 2.31 47.73
N ALA A 4 41.02 2.75 46.48
CA ALA A 4 40.05 3.82 46.19
C ALA A 4 39.39 3.66 44.80
N GLY A 5 39.01 2.44 44.43
CA GLY A 5 38.52 2.16 43.06
C GLY A 5 37.37 1.16 42.94
N ALA A 6 36.63 0.83 44.00
CA ALA A 6 35.66 -0.27 43.97
C ALA A 6 34.30 0.00 44.64
N SER A 7 33.87 1.26 44.82
CA SER A 7 32.62 1.57 45.54
C SER A 7 31.60 2.44 44.79
N MET A 8 31.68 2.55 43.47
CA MET A 8 30.60 3.11 42.67
C MET A 8 30.31 2.18 41.50
N ARG A 9 29.01 1.94 41.26
CA ARG A 9 28.42 1.15 40.15
C ARG A 9 28.09 -0.31 40.48
N SER A 10 27.13 -0.52 41.37
CA SER A 10 26.17 -1.61 41.21
C SER A 10 24.82 -1.14 41.74
N ASN A 11 24.13 -0.32 40.94
CA ASN A 11 22.70 -0.16 41.19
C ASN A 11 22.06 -1.48 40.77
N GLY A 12 21.27 -2.08 41.67
CA GLY A 12 20.40 -3.26 41.52
C GLY A 12 20.71 -4.33 40.45
N ARG A 13 20.72 -5.60 40.84
CA ARG A 13 20.62 -6.71 39.89
C ARG A 13 19.33 -6.60 39.07
N ILE A 14 19.40 -6.82 37.77
CA ILE A 14 18.21 -6.91 36.90
C ILE A 14 17.82 -8.39 36.82
N HIS A 15 16.54 -8.68 37.06
CA HIS A 15 15.95 -9.96 36.75
C HIS A 15 15.30 -9.86 35.37
N PHE A 16 15.81 -10.63 34.41
CA PHE A 16 15.36 -10.49 33.03
C PHE A 16 13.90 -10.91 32.86
N GLU A 17 13.40 -11.82 33.67
CA GLU A 17 12.00 -12.25 33.66
C GLU A 17 11.06 -11.06 33.91
N ASP A 18 11.42 -10.14 34.82
CA ASP A 18 10.65 -8.91 35.07
C ASP A 18 10.71 -7.95 33.87
N VAL A 19 11.89 -7.85 33.23
CA VAL A 19 12.09 -7.06 32.00
C VAL A 19 11.23 -7.59 30.87
N ALA A 20 11.27 -8.90 30.61
CA ALA A 20 10.52 -9.56 29.55
C ALA A 20 9.01 -9.44 29.80
N HIS A 21 8.56 -9.63 31.05
CA HIS A 21 7.16 -9.46 31.41
C HIS A 21 6.70 -8.02 31.18
N MET A 22 7.48 -7.02 31.62
CA MET A 22 7.11 -5.62 31.44
C MET A 22 7.14 -5.18 29.98
N ALA A 23 8.13 -5.66 29.20
CA ALA A 23 8.21 -5.37 27.78
C ALA A 23 7.03 -5.96 27.01
N ALA A 24 6.60 -7.19 27.33
CA ALA A 24 5.41 -7.81 26.74
C ALA A 24 4.14 -7.04 27.08
N LEU A 25 3.92 -6.71 28.36
CA LEU A 25 2.76 -5.92 28.78
C LEU A 25 2.72 -4.55 28.10
N PHE A 26 3.86 -3.89 27.97
CA PHE A 26 3.92 -2.61 27.28
C PHE A 26 3.70 -2.74 25.77
N ALA A 27 4.19 -3.82 25.12
CA ALA A 27 3.91 -4.09 23.72
C ALA A 27 2.41 -4.30 23.45
N ASP A 28 1.72 -5.03 24.32
CA ASP A 28 0.26 -5.18 24.24
C ASP A 28 -0.46 -3.86 24.47
N HIS A 29 -0.03 -3.07 25.45
CA HIS A 29 -0.57 -1.72 25.69
C HIS A 29 -0.41 -0.79 24.47
N LEU A 30 0.73 -0.85 23.77
CA LEU A 30 0.92 -0.09 22.52
C LEU A 30 -0.07 -0.51 21.43
N ARG A 31 -0.43 -1.80 21.34
CA ARG A 31 -1.45 -2.29 20.40
C ARG A 31 -2.84 -1.84 20.80
N ASP A 32 -3.16 -1.91 22.08
CA ASP A 32 -4.46 -1.47 22.62
C ASP A 32 -4.67 0.04 22.44
N ARG A 33 -3.56 0.81 22.45
CA ARG A 33 -3.56 2.26 22.24
C ARG A 33 -3.40 2.68 20.77
N ARG A 34 -3.55 1.75 19.81
CA ARG A 34 -3.33 2.01 18.37
C ARG A 34 -4.05 3.25 17.88
N GLU A 35 -5.35 3.38 18.16
CA GLU A 35 -6.15 4.50 17.67
C GLU A 35 -5.68 5.85 18.22
N GLN A 36 -5.28 5.90 19.50
CA GLN A 36 -4.76 7.12 20.13
C GLN A 36 -3.38 7.47 19.58
N ILE A 37 -2.53 6.48 19.32
CA ILE A 37 -1.21 6.65 18.71
C ILE A 37 -1.35 7.17 17.28
N ASP A 38 -2.22 6.56 16.47
CA ASP A 38 -2.52 6.98 15.11
C ASP A 38 -2.99 8.44 15.11
N SER A 39 -3.94 8.79 15.97
CA SER A 39 -4.42 10.17 16.08
C SER A 39 -3.33 11.15 16.57
N ALA A 40 -2.43 10.71 17.45
CA ALA A 40 -1.36 11.56 17.98
C ALA A 40 -0.29 11.87 16.92
N LEU A 41 -0.01 10.90 16.04
CA LEU A 41 1.07 10.96 15.06
C LEU A 41 0.60 11.33 13.64
N ALA A 42 -0.70 11.27 13.34
CA ALA A 42 -1.27 11.56 12.00
C ALA A 42 -0.92 12.95 11.42
N LEU A 43 -0.49 13.91 12.26
CA LEU A 43 -0.07 15.25 11.83
C LEU A 43 1.45 15.37 11.61
N TYR A 44 2.22 14.30 11.86
CA TYR A 44 3.69 14.29 11.86
C TYR A 44 4.29 13.20 10.97
N ALA A 45 3.59 12.07 10.86
CA ALA A 45 4.03 10.91 10.11
C ALA A 45 2.86 10.41 9.24
N SER A 46 3.22 9.78 8.13
CA SER A 46 2.24 9.10 7.29
C SER A 46 1.69 7.86 7.98
N MET A 47 0.48 7.40 7.63
CA MET A 47 -0.10 6.19 8.23
C MET A 47 0.83 4.96 8.09
N PRO A 48 1.43 4.67 6.91
CA PRO A 48 2.44 3.62 6.80
C PRO A 48 3.64 3.78 7.73
N ALA A 49 4.08 5.02 7.98
CA ALA A 49 5.19 5.28 8.89
C ALA A 49 4.78 5.03 10.36
N VAL A 50 3.58 5.45 10.77
CA VAL A 50 3.05 5.16 12.11
C VAL A 50 2.89 3.65 12.33
N GLU A 51 2.38 2.94 11.33
CA GLU A 51 2.27 1.48 11.35
C GLU A 51 3.62 0.79 11.51
N ASP A 52 4.61 1.21 10.73
CA ASP A 52 5.97 0.69 10.82
C ASP A 52 6.60 1.01 12.18
N GLU A 53 6.43 2.23 12.70
CA GLU A 53 6.92 2.62 14.03
C GLU A 53 6.35 1.73 15.14
N LEU A 54 5.04 1.49 15.11
CA LEU A 54 4.37 0.62 16.09
C LEU A 54 4.85 -0.83 15.95
N ALA A 55 4.96 -1.32 14.71
CA ALA A 55 5.44 -2.66 14.43
C ALA A 55 6.88 -2.86 14.93
N ARG A 56 7.78 -1.90 14.71
CA ARG A 56 9.17 -1.95 15.19
C ARG A 56 9.26 -1.82 16.71
N ALA A 57 8.48 -0.92 17.31
CA ALA A 57 8.46 -0.75 18.76
C ALA A 57 8.02 -2.04 19.46
N THR A 58 6.93 -2.64 19.01
CA THR A 58 6.44 -3.92 19.56
C THR A 58 7.39 -5.07 19.27
N TYR A 59 7.93 -5.17 18.05
CA TYR A 59 8.95 -6.17 17.70
C TYR A 59 10.16 -6.09 18.63
N LEU A 60 10.72 -4.90 18.85
CA LEU A 60 11.88 -4.70 19.74
C LEU A 60 11.59 -5.22 21.16
N LEU A 61 10.45 -4.83 21.73
CA LEU A 61 10.04 -5.21 23.08
C LEU A 61 9.89 -6.73 23.22
N GLU A 62 9.27 -7.38 22.24
CA GLU A 62 9.03 -8.84 22.22
C GLU A 62 10.30 -9.66 22.00
N HIS A 63 11.32 -9.06 21.38
CA HIS A 63 12.57 -9.74 21.03
C HIS A 63 13.75 -9.33 21.91
N LEU A 64 13.51 -8.66 23.06
CA LEU A 64 14.57 -8.34 24.02
C LEU A 64 15.29 -9.58 24.56
N GLU A 65 14.69 -10.77 24.50
CA GLU A 65 15.33 -12.05 24.87
C GLU A 65 16.61 -12.30 24.04
N GLU A 66 16.69 -11.82 22.79
CA GLU A 66 17.93 -11.85 21.98
C GLU A 66 19.09 -11.09 22.63
N ASN A 67 18.78 -10.20 23.57
CA ASN A 67 19.70 -9.32 24.28
C ASN A 67 19.74 -9.60 25.78
N ARG A 68 19.16 -10.72 26.26
CA ARG A 68 19.11 -11.13 27.69
C ARG A 68 20.43 -10.90 28.42
N LYS A 69 21.55 -11.27 27.80
CA LYS A 69 22.91 -11.15 28.37
C LYS A 69 23.34 -9.73 28.76
N TYR A 70 22.62 -8.70 28.31
CA TYR A 70 22.91 -7.30 28.65
C TYR A 70 22.07 -6.77 29.81
N PHE A 71 21.06 -7.52 30.26
CA PHE A 71 20.13 -7.09 31.31
C PHE A 71 20.45 -7.78 32.65
N GLU A 72 21.65 -7.54 33.18
CA GLU A 72 22.10 -8.17 34.45
C GLU A 72 22.23 -7.17 35.60
N THR A 73 22.53 -5.90 35.30
CA THR A 73 22.83 -4.86 36.30
C THR A 73 22.32 -3.50 35.86
N ARG A 74 21.87 -2.67 36.80
CA ARG A 74 21.37 -1.32 36.52
C ARG A 74 22.48 -0.27 36.60
N VAL A 75 22.38 0.74 35.73
CA VAL A 75 23.12 2.00 35.87
C VAL A 75 22.32 3.00 36.71
N GLY A 76 22.94 4.10 37.15
CA GLY A 76 22.25 5.18 37.84
C GLY A 76 21.33 5.93 36.90
N ARG A 77 21.91 6.81 36.10
CA ARG A 77 21.12 7.74 35.28
C ARG A 77 21.48 7.63 33.81
N VAL A 78 20.48 7.45 32.96
CA VAL A 78 20.60 7.59 31.50
C VAL A 78 19.97 8.91 31.07
N ALA A 79 20.61 9.61 30.13
CA ALA A 79 20.03 10.76 29.46
C ALA A 79 20.04 10.55 27.94
N ALA A 80 18.89 10.67 27.27
CA ALA A 80 18.80 10.50 25.82
C ALA A 80 18.27 11.76 25.12
N PHE A 81 18.88 12.12 23.99
CA PHE A 81 18.39 13.14 23.07
C PHE A 81 17.66 12.41 21.93
N LEU A 82 16.35 12.50 21.91
CA LEU A 82 15.51 11.79 20.94
C LEU A 82 15.55 12.49 19.58
N PRO A 83 15.33 11.75 18.48
CA PRO A 83 15.26 12.31 17.13
C PRO A 83 13.91 12.97 16.82
N ARG A 84 13.84 13.63 15.66
CA ARG A 84 12.60 14.25 15.12
C ARG A 84 11.77 13.30 14.25
N ASN A 85 12.29 12.12 13.94
CA ASN A 85 11.65 11.08 13.14
C ASN A 85 11.44 9.81 13.96
N GLN A 86 10.49 8.98 13.53
CA GLN A 86 10.14 7.71 14.17
C GLN A 86 9.92 7.82 15.69
N LEU A 87 9.03 8.73 16.10
CA LEU A 87 8.90 9.19 17.48
C LEU A 87 8.61 8.05 18.46
N LEU A 88 7.70 7.14 18.14
CA LEU A 88 7.33 6.02 18.99
C LEU A 88 8.46 5.00 19.07
N TYR A 89 9.00 4.59 17.91
CA TYR A 89 10.09 3.62 17.86
C TYR A 89 11.35 4.15 18.55
N ALA A 90 11.75 5.39 18.29
CA ALA A 90 12.91 6.01 18.90
C ALA A 90 12.75 6.20 20.42
N THR A 91 11.56 6.54 20.89
CA THR A 91 11.27 6.59 22.35
C THR A 91 11.38 5.21 22.97
N THR A 92 10.92 4.18 22.27
CA THR A 92 11.03 2.79 22.75
C THR A 92 12.50 2.34 22.82
N TYR A 93 13.25 2.56 21.74
CA TYR A 93 14.66 2.16 21.62
C TYR A 93 15.62 2.95 22.54
N MET A 94 15.43 4.27 22.67
CA MET A 94 16.37 5.16 23.37
C MET A 94 15.85 5.66 24.73
N GLY A 95 14.59 5.39 25.05
CA GLY A 95 13.97 5.77 26.33
C GLY A 95 13.53 4.55 27.14
N VAL A 96 12.60 3.75 26.60
CA VAL A 96 12.01 2.60 27.31
C VAL A 96 13.05 1.52 27.59
N VAL A 97 13.81 1.08 26.57
CA VAL A 97 14.87 0.07 26.77
C VAL A 97 15.92 0.54 27.78
N PRO A 98 16.46 1.77 27.71
CA PRO A 98 17.33 2.28 28.76
C PRO A 98 16.68 2.41 30.14
N ALA A 99 15.40 2.77 30.23
CA ALA A 99 14.67 2.84 31.51
C ALA A 99 14.56 1.48 32.20
N LEU A 100 14.47 0.39 31.44
CA LEU A 100 14.55 -0.98 31.96
C LEU A 100 15.95 -1.31 32.54
N MET A 101 16.98 -0.55 32.18
CA MET A 101 18.38 -0.76 32.56
C MET A 101 18.94 0.29 33.53
N SER A 102 18.14 1.28 33.95
CA SER A 102 18.61 2.39 34.79
C SER A 102 17.72 2.60 36.01
N ALA A 103 18.24 3.31 37.01
CA ALA A 103 17.42 3.84 38.09
C ALA A 103 16.56 5.00 37.59
N GLU A 104 17.15 5.89 36.78
CA GLU A 104 16.50 7.09 36.22
C GLU A 104 16.83 7.21 34.73
N CYS A 105 15.83 7.43 33.87
CA CYS A 105 16.03 7.68 32.44
C CYS A 105 15.35 9.00 32.06
N HIS A 106 16.14 9.99 31.65
CA HIS A 106 15.62 11.27 31.17
C HIS A 106 15.74 11.36 29.66
N VAL A 107 14.66 11.67 28.98
CA VAL A 107 14.65 11.82 27.52
C VAL A 107 14.26 13.24 27.12
N ARG A 108 14.93 13.78 26.11
CA ARG A 108 14.66 15.13 25.59
C ARG A 108 14.33 15.06 24.10
N PRO A 109 13.08 15.33 23.70
CA PRO A 109 12.74 15.54 22.30
C PRO A 109 13.30 16.86 21.76
N PRO A 110 13.55 16.97 20.44
CA PRO A 110 13.98 18.22 19.82
C PRO A 110 12.85 19.25 19.84
N GLU A 111 13.21 20.53 19.91
CA GLU A 111 12.24 21.64 20.03
C GLU A 111 11.21 21.67 18.89
N SER A 112 11.64 21.37 17.65
CA SER A 112 10.76 21.25 16.49
C SER A 112 9.70 20.16 16.61
N ALA A 113 9.95 19.12 17.43
CA ALA A 113 9.02 18.00 17.62
C ALA A 113 8.28 18.05 18.98
N HIS A 114 8.47 19.08 19.81
CA HIS A 114 7.81 19.18 21.12
C HIS A 114 6.29 18.98 21.07
N PRO A 115 5.54 19.58 20.13
CA PRO A 115 4.09 19.39 20.09
C PRO A 115 3.70 17.95 19.72
N ALA A 116 4.50 17.26 18.90
CA ALA A 116 4.32 15.85 18.54
C ALA A 116 4.52 14.94 19.74
N TYR A 117 5.66 15.10 20.42
CA TYR A 117 5.99 14.31 21.59
C TYR A 117 5.00 14.51 22.73
N ARG A 118 4.46 15.72 22.94
CA ARG A 118 3.41 15.93 23.95
C ARG A 118 2.17 15.08 23.69
N ARG A 119 1.72 15.01 22.42
CA ARG A 119 0.57 14.18 22.04
C ARG A 119 0.90 12.69 22.18
N LEU A 120 2.09 12.26 21.76
CA LEU A 120 2.53 10.88 21.90
C LEU A 120 2.60 10.45 23.38
N ILE A 121 3.17 11.28 24.25
CA ILE A 121 3.26 11.00 25.70
C ILE A 121 1.86 10.81 26.30
N GLN A 122 0.91 11.67 25.92
CA GLN A 122 -0.48 11.58 26.38
C GLN A 122 -1.19 10.33 25.85
N ALA A 123 -0.98 9.99 24.57
CA ALA A 123 -1.62 8.84 23.93
C ALA A 123 -1.13 7.51 24.49
N VAL A 124 0.19 7.40 24.76
CA VAL A 124 0.84 6.16 25.18
C VAL A 124 0.84 5.98 26.70
N ASP A 125 0.82 7.06 27.49
CA ASP A 125 0.93 6.97 28.95
C ASP A 125 2.16 6.18 29.44
N PHE A 126 3.35 6.61 28.99
CA PHE A 126 4.61 5.96 29.37
C PHE A 126 4.83 5.90 30.89
N ALA A 127 4.36 6.91 31.63
CA ALA A 127 4.59 7.04 33.07
C ALA A 127 3.86 5.94 33.88
N GLY A 128 2.75 5.43 33.37
CA GLY A 128 2.02 4.31 33.99
C GLY A 128 2.81 3.01 34.03
N PHE A 129 3.70 2.79 33.05
CA PHE A 129 4.55 1.59 32.97
C PHE A 129 5.99 1.85 33.45
N PHE A 130 6.53 3.02 33.15
CA PHE A 130 7.92 3.39 33.42
C PHE A 130 7.97 4.67 34.26
N PRO A 131 7.73 4.59 35.58
CA PRO A 131 7.73 5.78 36.46
C PRO A 131 9.10 6.46 36.54
N ASN A 132 10.17 5.76 36.16
CA ASN A 132 11.54 6.25 36.08
C ASN A 132 11.91 6.82 34.70
N LEU A 133 10.98 6.89 33.75
CA LEU A 133 11.17 7.51 32.44
C LEU A 133 10.60 8.93 32.44
N HIS A 134 11.47 9.93 32.36
CA HIS A 134 11.13 11.33 32.47
C HIS A 134 11.31 12.09 31.16
N PHE A 135 10.24 12.68 30.63
CA PHE A 135 10.29 13.53 29.45
C PHE A 135 10.61 14.98 29.81
N PHE A 136 11.72 15.50 29.28
CA PHE A 136 12.11 16.91 29.42
C PHE A 136 11.79 17.69 28.15
N VAL A 137 10.66 18.40 28.14
CA VAL A 137 10.22 19.22 27.01
C VAL A 137 10.67 20.67 27.19
N GLY A 138 11.96 20.92 26.96
CA GLY A 138 12.59 22.24 27.16
C GLY A 138 13.85 22.45 26.31
N ARG A 139 14.58 23.54 26.59
CA ARG A 139 15.78 23.92 25.84
C ARG A 139 16.90 22.90 26.01
N ARG A 140 17.69 22.69 24.95
CA ARG A 140 18.84 21.76 24.99
C ARG A 140 19.83 22.11 26.11
N THR A 141 20.10 23.40 26.31
CA THR A 141 21.05 23.87 27.34
C THR A 141 20.63 23.44 28.73
N ASP A 142 19.34 23.56 29.04
CA ASP A 142 18.78 23.27 30.36
C ASP A 142 18.78 21.76 30.63
N PHE A 143 18.53 20.96 29.59
CA PHE A 143 18.65 19.50 29.68
C PHE A 143 20.09 19.04 29.89
N VAL A 144 21.05 19.68 29.22
CA VAL A 144 22.47 19.37 29.36
C VAL A 144 22.94 19.66 30.78
N THR A 145 22.63 20.85 31.31
CA THR A 145 23.10 21.26 32.64
C THR A 145 22.41 20.51 33.78
N GLY A 146 21.11 20.19 33.65
CA GLY A 146 20.34 19.49 34.68
C GLY A 146 20.45 17.97 34.65
N ASN A 147 20.30 17.36 33.47
CA ASN A 147 20.11 15.91 33.34
C ASN A 147 21.33 15.22 32.73
N ALA A 148 21.78 15.64 31.54
CA ALA A 148 22.85 14.93 30.83
C ALA A 148 24.20 14.99 31.56
N ARG A 149 24.53 16.13 32.19
CA ARG A 149 25.79 16.30 32.94
C ARG A 149 25.91 15.39 34.16
N THR A 150 24.80 14.93 34.72
CA THR A 150 24.77 14.03 35.88
C THR A 150 24.56 12.56 35.48
N ALA A 151 24.29 12.29 34.21
CA ALA A 151 24.08 10.95 33.70
C ALA A 151 25.36 10.12 33.64
N ASP A 152 25.20 8.82 33.81
CA ASP A 152 26.20 7.79 33.61
C ASP A 152 26.41 7.46 32.13
N VAL A 153 25.29 7.38 31.40
CA VAL A 153 25.26 7.14 29.96
C VAL A 153 24.42 8.22 29.31
N VAL A 154 24.98 8.84 28.26
CA VAL A 154 24.31 9.84 27.44
C VAL A 154 24.18 9.30 26.03
N ILE A 155 22.95 9.20 25.54
CA ILE A 155 22.64 8.75 24.18
C ILE A 155 22.24 9.99 23.37
N PHE A 156 22.94 10.28 22.29
CA PHE A 156 22.74 11.48 21.51
C PHE A 156 22.47 11.16 20.04
N THR A 157 21.34 11.64 19.52
CA THR A 157 21.03 11.65 18.09
C THR A 157 21.07 13.06 17.53
N GLY A 158 21.79 13.26 16.42
CA GLY A 158 21.81 14.52 15.68
C GLY A 158 23.15 14.82 15.02
N THR A 159 23.32 16.05 14.52
CA THR A 159 24.53 16.43 13.78
C THR A 159 25.79 16.33 14.64
N TYR A 160 26.90 15.90 14.03
CA TYR A 160 28.21 15.77 14.69
C TYR A 160 28.68 16.99 15.50
N PRO A 161 28.60 18.24 14.99
CA PRO A 161 29.02 19.42 15.76
C PRO A 161 28.22 19.62 17.06
N ASN A 162 26.91 19.35 17.00
CA ASN A 162 26.04 19.43 18.18
C ASN A 162 26.35 18.32 19.19
N GLY A 163 26.62 17.10 18.72
CA GLY A 163 27.01 15.97 19.57
C GLY A 163 28.32 16.25 20.31
N GLU A 164 29.34 16.74 19.61
CA GLU A 164 30.61 17.13 20.23
C GLU A 164 30.45 18.29 21.23
N ALA A 165 29.59 19.28 20.93
CA ALA A 165 29.30 20.38 21.84
C ALA A 165 28.64 19.90 23.15
N VAL A 166 27.76 18.90 23.09
CA VAL A 166 27.17 18.28 24.28
C VAL A 166 28.22 17.43 25.00
N ARG A 167 28.92 16.55 24.30
CA ARG A 167 29.94 15.64 24.86
C ARG A 167 30.98 16.38 25.70
N LYS A 168 31.46 17.53 25.23
CA LYS A 168 32.45 18.36 25.93
C LYS A 168 32.00 18.91 27.29
N GLN A 169 30.69 18.90 27.58
CA GLN A 169 30.12 19.41 28.83
C GLN A 169 29.81 18.28 29.85
N LEU A 170 29.96 17.02 29.44
CA LEU A 170 29.67 15.86 30.27
C LEU A 170 30.84 15.54 31.23
N ARG A 171 30.58 14.68 32.21
CA ARG A 171 31.63 14.15 33.09
C ARG A 171 32.63 13.33 32.26
N SER A 172 33.89 13.33 32.65
CA SER A 172 34.95 12.56 31.97
C SER A 172 34.74 11.04 32.04
N ASP A 173 34.01 10.58 33.05
CA ASP A 173 33.69 9.17 33.30
C ASP A 173 32.31 8.75 32.77
N ALA A 174 31.57 9.66 32.13
CA ALA A 174 30.29 9.35 31.49
C ALA A 174 30.51 8.69 30.12
N MET A 175 29.69 7.71 29.79
CA MET A 175 29.67 7.12 28.44
C MET A 175 28.80 7.94 27.51
N PHE A 176 29.30 8.27 26.33
CA PHE A 176 28.58 9.01 25.32
C PHE A 176 28.41 8.16 24.06
N LEU A 177 27.17 7.85 23.72
CA LEU A 177 26.76 7.10 22.54
C LEU A 177 26.24 8.10 21.52
N PHE A 178 26.94 8.25 20.40
CA PHE A 178 26.61 9.22 19.37
C PHE A 178 26.09 8.55 18.10
N SER A 179 24.89 8.94 17.66
CA SER A 179 24.29 8.56 16.38
C SER A 179 24.07 9.82 15.52
N GLY A 180 24.80 9.91 14.42
CA GLY A 180 24.83 11.05 13.51
C GLY A 180 24.25 10.76 12.12
N SER A 181 24.59 11.61 11.15
CA SER A 181 24.19 11.44 9.76
C SER A 181 25.10 10.42 9.07
N GLY A 182 24.51 9.40 8.46
CA GLY A 182 25.21 8.34 7.76
C GLY A 182 25.26 8.55 6.25
N HIS A 183 26.30 8.05 5.62
CA HIS A 183 26.37 7.83 4.18
C HIS A 183 25.94 6.40 3.88
N ASN A 184 24.80 6.28 3.17
CA ASN A 184 24.13 5.02 2.86
C ASN A 184 23.92 4.87 1.34
N PRO A 185 24.95 4.91 0.48
CA PRO A 185 24.73 4.82 -0.97
C PRO A 185 24.09 3.49 -1.38
N VAL A 186 23.22 3.56 -2.39
CA VAL A 186 22.72 2.39 -3.13
C VAL A 186 23.53 2.26 -4.41
N ILE A 187 23.97 1.04 -4.73
CA ILE A 187 24.61 0.67 -5.99
C ILE A 187 23.68 -0.28 -6.73
N VAL A 188 23.26 0.11 -7.93
CA VAL A 188 22.51 -0.75 -8.85
C VAL A 188 23.46 -1.17 -9.97
N ARG A 189 23.76 -2.46 -10.03
CA ARG A 189 24.63 -3.06 -11.05
C ARG A 189 23.86 -3.35 -12.34
N GLN A 190 24.60 -3.60 -13.41
CA GLN A 190 24.05 -3.92 -14.74
C GLN A 190 23.12 -5.15 -14.76
N ASP A 191 23.28 -6.05 -13.81
CA ASP A 191 22.58 -7.32 -13.67
C ASP A 191 21.58 -7.33 -12.49
N ALA A 192 21.30 -6.14 -11.93
CA ALA A 192 20.34 -6.00 -10.84
C ALA A 192 18.92 -6.34 -11.30
N ASP A 193 18.13 -6.88 -10.37
CA ASP A 193 16.69 -6.95 -10.52
C ASP A 193 16.11 -5.53 -10.38
N VAL A 194 15.53 -5.01 -11.47
CA VAL A 194 15.01 -3.64 -11.56
C VAL A 194 13.88 -3.42 -10.57
N ASP A 195 12.93 -4.36 -10.48
CA ASP A 195 11.77 -4.21 -9.62
C ASP A 195 12.17 -4.23 -8.15
N GLN A 196 13.08 -5.14 -7.78
CA GLN A 196 13.60 -5.23 -6.43
C GLN A 196 14.36 -3.96 -6.03
N ALA A 197 15.25 -3.47 -6.89
CA ALA A 197 16.01 -2.25 -6.63
C ALA A 197 15.10 -1.01 -6.55
N ALA A 198 14.13 -0.89 -7.46
CA ALA A 198 13.18 0.22 -7.45
C ALA A 198 12.30 0.22 -6.20
N GLU A 199 11.82 -0.95 -5.75
CA GLU A 199 11.05 -1.07 -4.52
C GLU A 199 11.83 -0.60 -3.29
N ALA A 200 13.07 -1.07 -3.17
CA ALA A 200 13.97 -0.69 -2.09
C ALA A 200 14.24 0.81 -2.09
N ILE A 201 14.55 1.40 -3.24
CA ILE A 201 14.82 2.84 -3.38
C ILE A 201 13.59 3.67 -2.99
N ILE A 202 12.39 3.30 -3.46
CA ILE A 202 11.15 4.01 -3.13
C ILE A 202 10.90 3.98 -1.62
N ARG A 203 11.06 2.81 -1.00
CA ARG A 203 10.94 2.67 0.46
C ARG A 203 11.96 3.54 1.18
N LEU A 204 13.25 3.44 0.84
CA LEU A 204 14.30 4.20 1.50
C LEU A 204 14.18 5.72 1.34
N CYS A 205 13.79 6.20 0.16
CA CYS A 205 13.75 7.63 -0.14
C CYS A 205 12.44 8.30 0.28
N TYR A 206 11.30 7.60 0.25
CA TYR A 206 9.99 8.20 0.50
C TYR A 206 9.32 7.75 1.79
N HIS A 207 9.73 6.63 2.41
CA HIS A 207 9.23 6.25 3.73
C HIS A 207 9.45 7.40 4.72
N ASN A 208 8.44 7.62 5.58
CA ASN A 208 8.44 8.71 6.54
C ASN A 208 8.91 10.02 5.89
N GLN A 209 8.33 10.37 4.72
CA GLN A 209 8.60 11.60 3.99
C GLN A 209 10.10 11.85 3.70
N GLY A 210 10.88 10.77 3.57
CA GLY A 210 12.34 10.80 3.41
C GLY A 210 13.11 11.30 4.64
N GLN A 211 12.45 11.41 5.79
CA GLN A 211 13.04 11.72 7.10
C GLN A 211 13.43 10.42 7.83
N ASP A 212 14.25 9.59 7.18
CA ASP A 212 14.71 8.32 7.70
C ASP A 212 16.25 8.27 7.65
N CYS A 213 16.89 7.86 8.75
CA CYS A 213 18.34 7.76 8.86
C CYS A 213 18.94 6.70 7.92
N SER A 214 18.10 5.84 7.35
CA SER A 214 18.49 4.83 6.36
C SER A 214 18.47 5.33 4.92
N ALA A 215 17.95 6.54 4.66
CA ALA A 215 17.81 7.10 3.32
C ALA A 215 19.18 7.26 2.62
N PRO A 216 19.28 6.92 1.32
CA PRO A 216 20.52 7.05 0.58
C PRO A 216 20.80 8.50 0.21
N ASN A 217 22.06 8.91 0.35
CA ASN A 217 22.54 10.20 -0.16
C ASN A 217 22.71 10.17 -1.68
N ALA A 218 22.93 8.97 -2.24
CA ALA A 218 23.10 8.75 -3.66
C ALA A 218 22.68 7.34 -4.06
N ILE A 219 22.13 7.24 -5.26
CA ILE A 219 21.83 5.98 -5.94
C ILE A 219 22.70 5.94 -7.19
N LEU A 220 23.74 5.12 -7.11
CA LEU A 220 24.74 4.91 -8.15
C LEU A 220 24.23 3.82 -9.09
N VAL A 221 23.94 4.16 -10.34
CA VAL A 221 23.26 3.24 -11.28
C VAL A 221 24.15 2.99 -12.50
N HIS A 222 24.39 1.73 -12.83
CA HIS A 222 25.15 1.40 -14.03
C HIS A 222 24.42 1.89 -15.28
N ARG A 223 25.12 2.54 -16.22
CA ARG A 223 24.48 3.19 -17.37
C ARG A 223 23.62 2.25 -18.21
N SER A 224 23.99 0.98 -18.34
CA SER A 224 23.23 0.00 -19.16
C SER A 224 21.83 -0.32 -18.62
N ILE A 225 21.63 -0.26 -17.30
CA ILE A 225 20.34 -0.57 -16.65
C ILE A 225 19.56 0.70 -16.30
N PHE A 226 20.21 1.87 -16.41
CA PHE A 226 19.64 3.16 -16.03
C PHE A 226 18.26 3.42 -16.63
N PRO A 227 18.00 3.24 -17.94
CA PRO A 227 16.68 3.55 -18.51
C PRO A 227 15.57 2.73 -17.85
N ALA A 228 15.76 1.41 -17.72
CA ALA A 228 14.77 0.51 -17.13
C ALA A 228 14.50 0.84 -15.65
N LEU A 229 15.56 1.11 -14.87
CA LEU A 229 15.39 1.51 -13.47
C LEU A 229 14.72 2.88 -13.36
N PHE A 230 15.11 3.84 -14.19
CA PHE A 230 14.54 5.18 -14.17
C PHE A 230 13.04 5.15 -14.47
N ASP A 231 12.61 4.41 -15.51
CA ASP A 231 11.20 4.29 -15.88
C ASP A 231 10.38 3.69 -14.73
N GLU A 232 10.90 2.67 -14.08
CA GLU A 232 10.23 2.01 -12.95
C GLU A 232 10.19 2.90 -11.69
N LEU A 233 11.29 3.61 -11.38
CA LEU A 233 11.32 4.59 -10.30
C LEU A 233 10.35 5.74 -10.56
N PHE A 234 10.35 6.29 -11.77
CA PHE A 234 9.45 7.38 -12.16
C PHE A 234 7.98 6.94 -12.04
N ARG A 235 7.64 5.75 -12.54
CA ARG A 235 6.30 5.17 -12.42
C ARG A 235 5.87 5.03 -10.96
N ARG A 236 6.75 4.50 -10.09
CA ARG A 236 6.46 4.38 -8.65
C ARG A 236 6.37 5.74 -7.97
N THR A 237 7.22 6.70 -8.33
CA THR A 237 7.14 8.08 -7.82
C THR A 237 5.81 8.73 -8.15
N LEU A 238 5.30 8.58 -9.38
CA LEU A 238 3.97 9.09 -9.75
C LEU A 238 2.86 8.46 -8.91
N TRP A 239 2.98 7.18 -8.59
CA TRP A 239 2.03 6.51 -7.69
C TRP A 239 2.09 7.07 -6.26
N VAL A 240 3.29 7.34 -5.74
CA VAL A 240 3.47 7.98 -4.42
C VAL A 240 2.89 9.39 -4.42
N GLU A 241 3.08 10.15 -5.49
CA GLU A 241 2.47 11.47 -5.65
C GLU A 241 0.94 11.41 -5.74
N ALA A 242 0.39 10.42 -6.45
CA ALA A 242 -1.04 10.20 -6.49
C ALA A 242 -1.56 9.89 -5.08
N ALA A 243 -0.93 8.95 -4.36
CA ALA A 243 -1.28 8.62 -2.98
C ALA A 243 -1.16 9.82 -2.02
N MET A 244 -0.13 10.65 -2.18
CA MET A 244 0.06 11.90 -1.43
C MET A 244 -1.08 12.89 -1.67
N LYS A 245 -1.45 13.12 -2.93
CA LYS A 245 -2.52 14.07 -3.27
C LYS A 245 -3.86 13.61 -2.68
N SER A 246 -4.06 12.30 -2.49
CA SER A 246 -5.30 11.75 -1.92
C SER A 246 -5.47 11.94 -0.42
N GLY A 247 -4.55 12.68 0.22
CA GLY A 247 -4.61 12.94 1.64
C GLY A 247 -4.37 11.68 2.45
N ARG A 248 -5.40 11.21 3.18
CA ARG A 248 -5.32 10.04 4.10
C ARG A 248 -5.33 8.69 3.38
N HIS A 249 -4.82 8.63 2.15
CA HIS A 249 -4.68 7.37 1.45
C HIS A 249 -3.86 6.40 2.31
N PRO A 250 -4.30 5.13 2.51
CA PRO A 250 -3.60 4.19 3.38
C PRO A 250 -2.14 3.95 2.99
N GLN A 251 -1.79 4.21 1.73
CA GLN A 251 -0.43 4.05 1.20
C GLN A 251 0.29 5.37 0.93
N ASN A 252 -0.26 6.51 1.38
CA ASN A 252 0.46 7.78 1.31
C ASN A 252 1.72 7.67 2.18
N MET A 253 2.91 7.86 1.61
CA MET A 253 4.19 7.83 2.33
C MET A 253 4.70 9.23 2.72
N ILE A 254 4.02 10.30 2.27
CA ILE A 254 4.44 11.68 2.42
C ILE A 254 3.55 12.41 3.42
N ALA A 255 4.15 12.87 4.52
CA ALA A 255 3.53 13.70 5.54
C ALA A 255 4.26 15.05 5.69
N PRO A 256 3.66 16.04 6.38
CA PRO A 256 4.27 17.35 6.61
C PRO A 256 5.66 17.28 7.27
N ASN A 257 6.59 18.12 6.80
CA ASN A 257 7.90 18.31 7.39
C ASN A 257 7.86 19.43 8.44
N THR A 258 7.84 19.06 9.71
CA THR A 258 7.59 20.01 10.81
C THR A 258 8.77 20.89 11.21
N ASP A 259 9.90 20.81 10.49
CA ASP A 259 11.10 21.60 10.74
C ASP A 259 11.25 22.74 9.70
N GLY A 260 10.77 23.92 10.06
CA GLY A 260 10.81 25.12 9.20
C GLY A 260 12.20 25.48 8.66
N PRO A 261 13.25 25.58 9.51
CA PRO A 261 14.63 25.77 9.04
C PRO A 261 15.09 24.70 8.05
N HIS A 262 14.71 23.44 8.26
CA HIS A 262 15.05 22.34 7.35
C HIS A 262 14.32 22.46 6.00
N LEU A 263 13.05 22.89 5.99
CA LEU A 263 12.30 23.20 4.76
C LEU A 263 13.01 24.27 3.92
N VAL A 264 13.50 25.35 4.54
CA VAL A 264 14.25 26.40 3.86
C VAL A 264 15.57 25.86 3.29
N ALA A 265 16.33 25.10 4.08
CA ALA A 265 17.57 24.48 3.61
C ALA A 265 17.35 23.53 2.43
N THR A 266 16.21 22.82 2.41
CA THR A 266 15.80 21.94 1.31
C THR A 266 15.47 22.75 0.06
N ALA A 267 14.72 23.84 0.19
CA ALA A 267 14.41 24.76 -0.91
C ALA A 267 15.69 25.31 -1.58
N GLU A 268 16.65 25.75 -0.77
CA GLU A 268 17.94 26.22 -1.29
C GLU A 268 18.72 25.11 -2.00
N ALA A 269 18.68 23.88 -1.46
CA ALA A 269 19.30 22.73 -2.11
C ALA A 269 18.68 22.44 -3.49
N PHE A 270 17.35 22.53 -3.61
CA PHE A 270 16.64 22.34 -4.88
C PHE A 270 17.01 23.42 -5.90
N LEU A 271 17.12 24.68 -5.47
CA LEU A 271 17.56 25.77 -6.34
C LEU A 271 18.99 25.55 -6.87
N ARG A 272 19.92 25.12 -6.00
CA ARG A 272 21.29 24.79 -6.40
C ARG A 272 21.37 23.61 -7.36
N LEU A 273 20.46 22.64 -7.23
CA LEU A 273 20.45 21.41 -8.03
C LEU A 273 19.48 21.45 -9.21
N ARG A 274 18.82 22.58 -9.45
CA ARG A 274 17.85 22.77 -10.54
C ARG A 274 18.33 22.31 -11.92
N PRO A 275 19.62 22.47 -12.32
CA PRO A 275 20.11 21.94 -13.60
C PRO A 275 20.04 20.42 -13.74
N TYR A 276 19.94 19.69 -12.62
CA TYR A 276 19.86 18.24 -12.55
C TYR A 276 18.44 17.73 -12.24
N LEU A 277 17.45 18.62 -12.14
CA LEU A 277 16.08 18.27 -11.78
C LEU A 277 15.42 17.54 -12.96
N VAL A 278 14.86 16.37 -12.68
CA VAL A 278 14.15 15.55 -13.68
C VAL A 278 12.66 15.49 -13.39
N HIS A 279 12.28 15.42 -12.11
CA HIS A 279 10.89 15.36 -11.67
C HIS A 279 10.71 16.04 -10.31
N GLY A 280 9.56 16.66 -10.07
CA GLY A 280 9.23 17.31 -8.80
C GLY A 280 9.96 18.65 -8.62
N GLY A 281 10.58 18.85 -7.46
CA GLY A 281 11.28 20.10 -7.12
C GLY A 281 10.39 21.19 -6.51
N SER A 282 9.16 20.82 -6.13
CA SER A 282 8.18 21.71 -5.50
C SER A 282 8.06 21.45 -4.01
N LEU A 283 7.75 22.51 -3.26
CA LEU A 283 7.45 22.46 -1.83
C LEU A 283 6.30 23.42 -1.53
N GLU A 284 5.46 23.06 -0.57
CA GLU A 284 4.32 23.86 -0.14
C GLU A 284 4.56 24.35 1.30
N VAL A 285 4.74 25.66 1.44
CA VAL A 285 5.15 26.27 2.71
C VAL A 285 4.05 26.19 3.78
N LYS A 286 2.77 26.33 3.37
CA LYS A 286 1.63 26.33 4.30
C LYS A 286 1.38 24.95 4.92
N SER A 287 1.37 23.92 4.08
CA SER A 287 1.14 22.52 4.48
C SER A 287 2.44 21.82 4.91
N GLN A 288 3.60 22.48 4.74
CA GLN A 288 4.92 21.95 5.05
C GLN A 288 5.27 20.68 4.26
N LEU A 289 4.67 20.50 3.08
CA LEU A 289 4.87 19.33 2.23
C LEU A 289 6.05 19.56 1.27
N ILE A 290 6.90 18.55 1.12
CA ILE A 290 7.92 18.48 0.08
C ILE A 290 7.49 17.40 -0.89
N TYR A 291 7.35 17.73 -2.16
CA TYR A 291 6.88 16.78 -3.16
C TYR A 291 8.00 15.79 -3.52
N PRO A 292 7.67 14.50 -3.77
CA PRO A 292 8.61 13.53 -4.30
C PRO A 292 9.43 14.11 -5.45
N THR A 293 10.74 14.10 -5.30
CA THR A 293 11.65 14.80 -6.24
C THR A 293 12.71 13.82 -6.74
N ILE A 294 13.02 13.89 -8.03
CA ILE A 294 14.09 13.10 -8.66
C ILE A 294 15.10 14.05 -9.31
N PHE A 295 16.35 13.92 -8.88
CA PHE A 295 17.50 14.53 -9.54
C PHE A 295 18.32 13.48 -10.26
N ARG A 296 18.87 13.83 -11.41
CA ARG A 296 19.88 13.06 -12.13
C ARG A 296 21.13 13.91 -12.31
N LYS A 297 22.15 13.61 -11.52
CA LYS A 297 23.47 14.23 -11.60
C LYS A 297 24.49 13.15 -11.96
N PRO A 298 25.00 13.09 -13.21
CA PRO A 298 25.98 12.06 -13.59
C PRO A 298 27.18 12.04 -12.63
N LEU A 299 27.70 10.86 -12.28
CA LEU A 299 28.80 10.75 -11.31
C LEU A 299 30.07 11.49 -11.79
N ALA A 300 30.27 11.55 -13.10
CA ALA A 300 31.33 12.33 -13.76
C ALA A 300 31.29 13.85 -13.44
N ALA A 301 30.13 14.39 -13.06
CA ALA A 301 29.97 15.78 -12.57
C ALA A 301 30.32 15.93 -11.08
N GLY A 302 30.93 14.90 -10.49
CA GLY A 302 31.36 14.82 -9.09
C GLY A 302 30.31 14.22 -8.16
N PRO A 303 30.73 13.54 -7.07
CA PRO A 303 29.84 12.77 -6.22
C PRO A 303 28.89 13.66 -5.41
N HIS A 304 27.62 13.26 -5.36
CA HIS A 304 26.67 13.74 -4.35
C HIS A 304 26.85 12.96 -3.03
N LEU A 305 27.14 13.68 -1.96
CA LEU A 305 27.45 13.13 -0.63
C LEU A 305 26.61 13.79 0.47
N THR A 306 25.54 14.49 0.09
CA THR A 306 24.69 15.20 1.05
C THR A 306 23.36 14.48 1.14
N GLU A 307 22.91 14.23 2.36
CA GLU A 307 21.56 13.72 2.58
C GLU A 307 20.56 14.87 2.48
N PHE A 308 19.40 14.63 1.86
CA PHE A 308 18.33 15.62 1.82
C PHE A 308 17.45 15.60 3.07
N PHE A 309 17.30 14.43 3.71
CA PHE A 309 16.34 14.22 4.79
C PHE A 309 14.93 14.72 4.41
N ALA A 310 14.54 14.38 3.18
CA ALA A 310 13.34 14.81 2.45
C ALA A 310 13.06 13.77 1.34
N PRO A 311 11.86 13.74 0.73
CA PRO A 311 11.49 12.69 -0.22
C PRO A 311 12.16 12.90 -1.59
N VAL A 312 13.45 12.59 -1.66
CA VAL A 312 14.34 12.90 -2.78
C VAL A 312 15.10 11.66 -3.23
N ILE A 313 15.05 11.39 -4.54
CA ILE A 313 15.88 10.40 -5.22
C ILE A 313 17.01 11.14 -5.94
N MET A 314 18.26 10.83 -5.57
CA MET A 314 19.46 11.38 -6.22
C MET A 314 20.16 10.31 -7.05
N LEU A 315 19.87 10.28 -8.35
CA LEU A 315 20.47 9.33 -9.30
C LEU A 315 21.81 9.86 -9.82
N GLN A 316 22.83 9.01 -9.80
CA GLN A 316 24.11 9.25 -10.46
C GLN A 316 24.49 8.04 -11.31
N ASP A 317 24.51 8.20 -12.63
CA ASP A 317 24.95 7.13 -13.52
C ASP A 317 26.48 6.99 -13.53
N TYR A 318 26.96 5.75 -13.64
CA TYR A 318 28.38 5.38 -13.79
C TYR A 318 28.55 4.34 -14.91
N ASP A 319 29.73 4.30 -15.54
CA ASP A 319 30.07 3.35 -16.60
C ASP A 319 31.00 2.23 -16.11
N HIS A 320 31.92 2.56 -15.21
CA HIS A 320 32.99 1.65 -14.79
C HIS A 320 33.19 1.64 -13.28
N GLU A 321 33.57 0.49 -12.72
CA GLU A 321 33.81 0.35 -11.26
C GLU A 321 34.91 1.30 -10.73
N ALA A 322 35.82 1.77 -11.60
CA ALA A 322 36.80 2.78 -11.25
C ALA A 322 36.17 4.11 -10.78
N GLU A 323 35.00 4.48 -11.30
CA GLU A 323 34.26 5.67 -10.85
C GLU A 323 33.66 5.47 -9.47
N LEU A 324 33.21 4.26 -9.14
CA LEU A 324 32.75 3.91 -7.80
C LEU A 324 33.90 4.06 -6.79
N ARG A 325 35.13 3.64 -7.14
CA ARG A 325 36.32 3.87 -6.30
C ARG A 325 36.57 5.36 -6.05
N GLN A 326 36.32 6.23 -7.03
CA GLN A 326 36.45 7.68 -6.85
C GLN A 326 35.36 8.24 -5.92
N TYR A 327 34.11 7.75 -6.03
CA TYR A 327 33.02 8.11 -5.12
C TYR A 327 33.40 7.83 -3.66
N PHE A 328 33.84 6.59 -3.39
CA PHE A 328 34.18 6.18 -2.02
C PHE A 328 35.53 6.74 -1.54
N GLY A 329 36.47 6.99 -2.44
CA GLY A 329 37.75 7.64 -2.15
C GLY A 329 37.64 9.15 -1.87
N HIS A 330 36.46 9.75 -2.09
CA HIS A 330 36.25 11.18 -1.86
C HIS A 330 36.45 11.53 -0.37
N ARG A 331 37.25 12.57 -0.07
CA ARG A 331 37.64 12.94 1.31
C ARG A 331 36.46 13.20 2.25
N ARG A 332 35.33 13.68 1.71
CA ARG A 332 34.08 13.90 2.46
C ARG A 332 33.24 12.64 2.71
N TYR A 333 33.52 11.52 2.04
CA TYR A 333 32.75 10.27 2.21
C TYR A 333 33.05 9.60 3.56
N ARG A 334 34.35 9.39 3.85
CA ARG A 334 34.86 8.63 5.01
C ARG A 334 34.30 9.06 6.37
N PRO A 335 34.20 10.36 6.72
CA PRO A 335 33.73 10.77 8.05
C PRO A 335 32.34 10.22 8.41
N ASN A 336 31.45 10.13 7.43
CA ASN A 336 30.06 9.69 7.63
C ASN A 336 29.78 8.29 7.06
N ALA A 337 30.81 7.51 6.70
CA ALA A 337 30.59 6.17 6.12
C ALA A 337 29.77 5.26 7.05
N MET A 338 28.64 4.74 6.55
CA MET A 338 27.71 3.92 7.32
C MET A 338 27.42 2.59 6.63
N TYR A 339 26.36 2.48 5.82
CA TYR A 339 26.07 1.26 5.04
C TYR A 339 26.32 1.46 3.54
N VAL A 340 26.45 0.36 2.79
CA VAL A 340 26.39 0.33 1.33
C VAL A 340 25.38 -0.73 0.91
N MET A 341 24.39 -0.37 0.12
CA MET A 341 23.39 -1.31 -0.40
C MET A 341 23.72 -1.62 -1.86
N VAL A 342 23.75 -2.91 -2.22
CA VAL A 342 24.19 -3.40 -3.53
C VAL A 342 23.12 -4.29 -4.13
N PHE A 343 22.57 -3.90 -5.27
CA PHE A 343 21.63 -4.72 -6.05
C PHE A 343 22.36 -5.30 -7.28
N GLY A 344 22.30 -6.63 -7.45
CA GLY A 344 23.06 -7.42 -8.46
C GLY A 344 23.71 -8.69 -7.91
N THR A 345 24.40 -9.48 -8.76
CA THR A 345 24.84 -10.86 -8.42
C THR A 345 26.25 -11.01 -7.85
N ASP A 346 27.05 -9.95 -7.71
CA ASP A 346 28.39 -10.07 -7.10
C ASP A 346 28.41 -9.61 -5.62
N PRO A 347 28.65 -10.53 -4.65
CA PRO A 347 28.80 -10.18 -3.25
C PRO A 347 30.13 -9.45 -2.93
N ARG A 348 31.06 -9.34 -3.87
CA ARG A 348 32.32 -8.61 -3.70
C ARG A 348 32.36 -7.48 -4.72
N ILE A 349 31.94 -6.29 -4.30
CA ILE A 349 32.31 -5.10 -5.06
C ILE A 349 33.76 -4.79 -4.71
N ASP A 350 34.69 -5.00 -5.63
CA ASP A 350 36.11 -4.62 -5.46
C ASP A 350 36.25 -3.15 -5.05
N ALA A 351 35.39 -2.27 -5.59
CA ALA A 351 35.35 -0.85 -5.23
C ALA A 351 34.96 -0.53 -3.77
N VAL A 352 34.30 -1.46 -3.05
CA VAL A 352 33.89 -1.30 -1.63
C VAL A 352 34.77 -2.16 -0.73
N ALA A 353 35.19 -3.34 -1.21
CA ALA A 353 36.03 -4.29 -0.49
C ALA A 353 37.45 -3.77 -0.22
N ASP A 354 37.96 -2.86 -1.06
CA ASP A 354 39.27 -2.21 -0.89
C ASP A 354 39.28 -1.10 0.18
N ILE A 355 38.15 -0.87 0.88
CA ILE A 355 37.98 0.24 1.81
C ILE A 355 37.82 -0.30 3.22
N GLU A 356 38.81 -0.03 4.09
CA GLU A 356 38.80 -0.36 5.52
C GLU A 356 37.59 0.18 6.33
N LEU A 357 36.65 0.88 5.68
CA LEU A 357 35.49 1.54 6.28
C LEU A 357 34.20 0.71 6.24
N HIS A 358 34.10 -0.30 5.36
CA HIS A 358 32.87 -1.10 5.18
C HIS A 358 33.13 -2.59 5.43
N PRO A 359 33.03 -3.04 6.69
CA PRO A 359 33.07 -4.46 6.95
C PRO A 359 31.85 -5.18 6.34
N PRO A 360 31.90 -6.51 6.17
CA PRO A 360 30.85 -7.26 5.46
C PRO A 360 29.43 -7.11 6.02
N ASP A 361 29.28 -6.70 7.28
CA ASP A 361 28.00 -6.45 7.93
C ASP A 361 27.38 -5.09 7.57
N THR A 362 28.16 -4.13 7.06
CA THR A 362 27.64 -2.85 6.56
C THR A 362 27.42 -2.85 5.04
N VAL A 363 27.73 -3.94 4.36
CA VAL A 363 27.44 -4.14 2.92
C VAL A 363 26.22 -5.05 2.77
N LEU A 364 25.11 -4.49 2.30
CA LEU A 364 23.83 -5.17 2.16
C LEU A 364 23.61 -5.58 0.69
N HIS A 365 23.54 -6.87 0.42
CA HIS A 365 23.29 -7.39 -0.93
C HIS A 365 21.82 -7.70 -1.16
N ASN A 366 21.22 -7.11 -2.20
CA ASN A 366 19.82 -7.25 -2.61
C ASN A 366 18.83 -7.07 -1.45
N ARG A 367 19.18 -6.14 -0.54
CA ARG A 367 18.45 -5.78 0.67
C ARG A 367 18.68 -4.30 0.95
N ASP A 368 17.68 -3.64 1.51
CA ASP A 368 17.77 -2.26 1.97
C ASP A 368 17.92 -2.16 3.49
N LEU A 369 18.57 -1.07 3.92
CA LEU A 369 18.89 -0.82 5.31
C LEU A 369 17.64 -0.66 6.19
N HIS A 370 16.56 -0.11 5.64
CA HIS A 370 15.31 0.09 6.38
C HIS A 370 14.76 -1.23 6.93
N LEU A 371 14.92 -2.37 6.23
CA LEU A 371 14.46 -3.69 6.71
C LEU A 371 15.44 -4.38 7.68
N GLU A 372 16.70 -3.94 7.76
CA GLU A 372 17.70 -4.58 8.63
C GLU A 372 17.67 -4.06 10.07
N GLU A 373 17.15 -2.85 10.29
CA GLU A 373 17.18 -2.20 11.60
C GLU A 373 16.03 -2.65 12.50
N THR A 374 16.33 -3.41 13.55
CA THR A 374 15.33 -4.03 14.44
C THR A 374 15.48 -3.64 15.91
N GLY A 375 16.44 -2.79 16.25
CA GLY A 375 16.73 -2.36 17.63
C GLY A 375 17.38 -3.42 18.52
N THR A 376 17.38 -4.70 18.10
CA THR A 376 18.04 -5.81 18.80
C THR A 376 19.49 -6.05 18.34
N ARG A 377 19.92 -5.34 17.30
CA ARG A 377 21.24 -5.45 16.66
C ARG A 377 21.95 -4.10 16.60
N PRO A 378 23.29 -4.09 16.55
CA PRO A 378 24.03 -2.84 16.43
C PRO A 378 23.69 -2.08 15.15
N TYR A 379 23.42 -0.78 15.30
CA TYR A 379 23.07 0.13 14.21
C TYR A 379 24.05 1.30 14.14
N GLY A 380 24.42 1.71 12.94
CA GLY A 380 25.41 2.77 12.74
C GLY A 380 26.54 2.33 11.81
N GLY A 381 27.58 3.15 11.76
CA GLY A 381 28.70 3.02 10.84
C GLY A 381 30.04 3.05 11.53
N TYR A 382 31.08 2.96 10.71
CA TYR A 382 32.48 3.08 11.11
C TYR A 382 33.08 4.44 10.78
N GLY A 383 32.30 5.33 10.16
CA GLY A 383 32.63 6.74 10.04
C GLY A 383 32.65 7.43 11.41
N PRO A 384 33.71 8.19 11.76
CA PRO A 384 33.84 8.87 13.05
C PRO A 384 32.78 9.96 13.31
N GLU A 385 32.08 10.41 12.28
CA GLU A 385 30.97 11.36 12.34
C GLU A 385 29.60 10.70 12.06
N ALA A 386 29.59 9.42 11.63
CA ALA A 386 28.36 8.63 11.47
C ALA A 386 27.87 8.09 12.82
N SER A 387 28.73 7.38 13.55
CA SER A 387 28.41 6.92 14.90
C SER A 387 29.66 6.57 15.69
N PHE A 388 29.67 6.86 16.99
CA PHE A 388 30.79 6.49 17.85
C PHE A 388 30.39 6.30 19.30
N ILE A 389 31.23 5.54 20.01
CA ILE A 389 31.18 5.38 21.46
C ILE A 389 32.36 6.17 22.04
N HIS A 390 32.10 7.03 23.02
CA HIS A 390 33.13 7.73 23.77
C HIS A 390 33.03 7.41 25.26
N PHE A 391 34.12 6.93 25.84
CA PHE A 391 34.19 6.58 27.26
C PHE A 391 35.64 6.63 27.72
N ALA A 392 35.87 7.16 28.93
CA ALA A 392 37.20 7.26 29.56
C ALA A 392 38.28 7.88 28.64
N GLY A 393 37.91 8.93 27.90
CA GLY A 393 38.82 9.63 26.97
C GLY A 393 39.03 8.92 25.62
N SER A 394 38.62 7.66 25.48
CA SER A 394 38.69 6.93 24.21
C SER A 394 37.46 7.19 23.36
N LYS A 395 37.64 7.38 22.05
CA LYS A 395 36.57 7.56 21.05
C LYS A 395 36.73 6.48 19.98
N ARG A 396 35.71 5.63 19.81
CA ARG A 396 35.72 4.54 18.84
C ARG A 396 34.53 4.66 17.88
N PRO A 397 34.79 4.88 16.58
CA PRO A 397 33.76 4.74 15.55
C PRO A 397 33.26 3.29 15.49
N SER A 398 31.96 3.09 15.63
CA SER A 398 31.34 1.77 15.54
C SER A 398 29.82 1.85 15.55
N PRO A 399 29.11 0.85 15.00
CA PRO A 399 27.69 0.64 15.25
C PRO A 399 27.37 0.49 16.74
N ILE A 400 26.27 1.09 17.17
CA ILE A 400 25.84 1.23 18.56
C ILE A 400 24.64 0.31 18.83
N LEU A 401 24.66 -0.33 19.99
CA LEU A 401 23.52 -1.02 20.57
C LEU A 401 23.39 -0.55 22.03
N PRO A 402 22.46 0.38 22.37
CA PRO A 402 22.38 1.02 23.68
C PRO A 402 22.44 0.04 24.85
N GLN A 403 21.64 -1.02 24.81
CA GLN A 403 21.59 -2.05 25.84
C GLN A 403 22.96 -2.74 26.05
N ARG A 404 23.69 -3.03 24.97
CA ARG A 404 25.06 -3.59 25.07
C ARG A 404 26.02 -2.62 25.74
N GLU A 405 25.97 -1.34 25.37
CA GLU A 405 26.93 -0.36 25.89
C GLU A 405 26.60 0.09 27.33
N ILE A 406 25.31 0.22 27.67
CA ILE A 406 24.85 0.45 29.05
C ILE A 406 25.32 -0.69 29.95
N TYR A 407 25.15 -1.95 29.52
CA TYR A 407 25.67 -3.10 30.25
C TYR A 407 27.18 -3.02 30.46
N ARG A 408 27.96 -2.79 29.39
CA ARG A 408 29.42 -2.67 29.47
C ARG A 408 29.89 -1.57 30.41
N TYR A 409 29.19 -0.43 30.44
CA TYR A 409 29.44 0.63 31.40
C TYR A 409 29.19 0.16 32.84
N ALA A 410 28.09 -0.56 33.07
CA ALA A 410 27.67 -1.02 34.38
C ALA A 410 28.63 -2.05 34.99
N VAL A 411 29.08 -3.04 34.21
CA VAL A 411 30.02 -4.08 34.67
C VAL A 411 31.49 -3.65 34.69
N GLY A 412 31.79 -2.40 34.32
CA GLY A 412 33.13 -1.83 34.45
C GLY A 412 34.21 -2.53 33.63
N ILE A 413 33.86 -3.18 32.51
CA ILE A 413 34.83 -3.85 31.62
C ILE A 413 35.79 -2.79 31.05
N GLN A 414 36.91 -2.60 31.75
CA GLN A 414 38.09 -1.86 31.30
C GLN A 414 38.94 -2.80 30.44
N GLY A 415 38.64 -2.83 29.16
CA GLY A 415 39.30 -3.74 28.23
C GLY A 415 38.66 -3.60 26.87
N MET A 416 39.07 -2.58 26.13
CA MET A 416 38.95 -2.58 24.68
C MET A 416 39.81 -3.73 24.15
N GLU A 417 39.28 -4.95 24.13
CA GLU A 417 39.94 -6.05 23.45
C GLU A 417 39.97 -5.77 21.94
N SER A 418 41.20 -5.62 21.46
CA SER A 418 41.61 -5.71 20.08
C SER A 418 41.27 -7.09 19.52
N GLY A 419 40.62 -7.12 18.35
CA GLY A 419 40.68 -8.27 17.44
C GLY A 419 39.42 -9.13 17.40
N ASN A 420 38.63 -8.93 16.35
CA ASN A 420 38.11 -9.98 15.45
C ASN A 420 37.62 -11.32 16.04
N GLN A 421 37.05 -11.36 17.25
CA GLN A 421 36.32 -12.53 17.73
C GLN A 421 34.90 -12.50 17.16
N ARG A 422 34.73 -13.19 16.03
CA ARG A 422 33.42 -13.65 15.57
C ARG A 422 32.80 -14.51 16.67
N GLU A 423 31.80 -13.98 17.39
CA GLU A 423 30.96 -14.80 18.26
C GLU A 423 30.18 -15.83 17.40
N PRO A 424 30.14 -17.12 17.78
CA PRO A 424 29.28 -18.09 17.13
C PRO A 424 27.81 -17.74 17.43
N ARG A 425 27.02 -17.53 16.38
CA ARG A 425 25.59 -17.25 16.46
C ARG A 425 24.84 -18.45 17.07
N SER A 426 24.42 -18.34 18.33
CA SER A 426 23.39 -19.19 18.92
C SER A 426 22.03 -18.54 18.70
N ARG A 427 21.36 -18.85 17.58
CA ARG A 427 19.95 -18.45 17.34
C ARG A 427 19.01 -19.42 18.04
N SER A 428 18.02 -18.90 18.76
CA SER A 428 16.75 -19.60 18.93
C SER A 428 16.18 -19.87 17.54
N ARG A 429 16.01 -21.15 17.17
CA ARG A 429 15.65 -21.54 15.80
C ARG A 429 14.16 -21.32 15.58
N THR A 430 13.81 -20.39 14.71
CA THR A 430 12.42 -20.26 14.24
C THR A 430 12.08 -21.37 13.25
N ALA A 431 10.78 -21.64 13.02
CA ALA A 431 10.37 -22.59 11.99
C ALA A 431 10.83 -22.16 10.58
N ARG A 432 10.91 -20.84 10.33
CA ARG A 432 11.52 -20.28 9.12
C ARG A 432 13.01 -20.59 9.03
N ASP A 433 13.76 -20.52 10.13
CA ASP A 433 15.18 -20.92 10.15
C ASP A 433 15.35 -22.41 9.80
N THR A 434 14.40 -23.27 10.21
CA THR A 434 14.41 -24.70 9.85
C THR A 434 14.20 -24.90 8.34
N GLU A 435 13.29 -24.16 7.73
CA GLU A 435 13.10 -24.19 6.27
C GLU A 435 14.28 -23.58 5.51
N LEU A 436 14.92 -22.53 6.06
CA LEU A 436 16.16 -21.96 5.51
C LEU A 436 17.33 -22.95 5.58
N ASP A 437 17.42 -23.77 6.63
CA ASP A 437 18.42 -24.84 6.71
C ASP A 437 18.15 -25.93 5.66
N LYS A 438 16.89 -26.25 5.37
CA LYS A 438 16.55 -27.13 4.23
C LYS A 438 16.95 -26.51 2.89
N VAL A 439 16.74 -25.20 2.69
CA VAL A 439 17.20 -24.48 1.47
C VAL A 439 18.72 -24.61 1.28
N ARG A 440 19.48 -24.46 2.37
CA ARG A 440 20.95 -24.64 2.33
C ARG A 440 21.33 -26.08 1.97
N LYS A 441 20.66 -27.08 2.56
CA LYS A 441 20.89 -28.51 2.23
C LYS A 441 20.54 -28.82 0.78
N LEU A 442 19.40 -28.32 0.30
CA LEU A 442 18.96 -28.45 -1.10
C LEU A 442 19.99 -27.83 -2.06
N SER A 443 20.52 -26.66 -1.74
CA SER A 443 21.58 -26.00 -2.53
C SER A 443 22.85 -26.87 -2.57
N GLY A 444 23.24 -27.47 -1.45
CA GLY A 444 24.37 -28.42 -1.38
C GLY A 444 24.16 -29.70 -2.20
N LEU A 445 22.92 -30.11 -2.45
CA LEU A 445 22.55 -31.21 -3.36
C LEU A 445 22.48 -30.79 -4.83
N GLY A 446 22.83 -29.54 -5.17
CA GLY A 446 22.65 -28.98 -6.51
C GLY A 446 21.19 -28.79 -6.92
N VAL A 447 20.26 -28.79 -5.96
CA VAL A 447 18.84 -28.52 -6.22
C VAL A 447 18.60 -27.03 -6.23
N ARG A 448 18.08 -26.52 -7.35
CA ARG A 448 17.60 -25.14 -7.45
C ARG A 448 16.28 -25.00 -6.70
N CYS A 449 16.28 -24.28 -5.57
CA CYS A 449 15.10 -24.12 -4.72
C CYS A 449 14.00 -23.23 -5.33
N TYR A 450 14.37 -22.41 -6.31
CA TYR A 450 13.49 -21.49 -7.03
C TYR A 450 13.75 -21.63 -8.52
N THR A 451 12.94 -22.47 -9.15
CA THR A 451 13.04 -22.79 -10.58
C THR A 451 12.35 -21.68 -11.38
N PRO A 452 13.07 -20.91 -12.21
CA PRO A 452 12.53 -19.73 -12.88
C PRO A 452 11.54 -20.08 -14.00
N HIS A 453 11.65 -21.29 -14.54
CA HIS A 453 10.82 -21.76 -15.63
C HIS A 453 10.54 -23.26 -15.50
N PHE A 454 9.27 -23.63 -15.52
CA PHE A 454 8.81 -25.01 -15.51
C PHE A 454 7.49 -25.09 -16.28
N VAL A 455 7.40 -26.01 -17.23
CA VAL A 455 6.21 -26.14 -18.09
C VAL A 455 5.63 -27.54 -17.87
N PRO A 456 4.50 -27.64 -17.14
CA PRO A 456 3.76 -28.90 -17.03
C PRO A 456 3.25 -29.34 -18.40
N SER A 457 3.24 -30.65 -18.66
CA SER A 457 2.63 -31.19 -19.89
C SER A 457 1.10 -31.23 -19.80
N THR A 458 0.56 -31.17 -18.59
CA THR A 458 -0.88 -31.23 -18.28
C THR A 458 -1.13 -30.69 -16.87
N ASN A 459 -2.40 -30.45 -16.52
CA ASN A 459 -2.84 -30.15 -15.16
C ASN A 459 -3.60 -31.33 -14.55
N SER A 460 -3.87 -31.25 -13.25
CA SER A 460 -4.48 -32.30 -12.43
C SER A 460 -5.90 -32.63 -12.88
N GLY A 461 -6.74 -31.62 -13.13
CA GLY A 461 -8.12 -31.78 -13.56
C GLY A 461 -8.25 -32.48 -14.92
N ALA A 462 -7.40 -32.10 -15.88
CA ALA A 462 -7.35 -32.75 -17.19
C ALA A 462 -6.94 -34.23 -17.08
N LEU A 463 -6.04 -34.58 -16.16
CA LEU A 463 -5.67 -35.98 -15.92
C LEU A 463 -6.80 -36.78 -15.28
N VAL A 464 -7.47 -36.20 -14.28
CA VAL A 464 -8.63 -36.84 -13.63
C VAL A 464 -9.72 -37.13 -14.65
N GLN A 465 -10.01 -36.17 -15.54
CA GLN A 465 -11.00 -36.35 -16.61
C GLN A 465 -10.53 -37.38 -17.65
N ARG A 466 -9.28 -37.28 -18.12
CA ARG A 466 -8.73 -38.19 -19.15
C ARG A 466 -8.71 -39.65 -18.70
N TYR A 467 -8.47 -39.91 -17.41
CA TYR A 467 -8.34 -41.24 -16.84
C TYR A 467 -9.51 -41.61 -15.90
N GLU A 468 -10.66 -40.97 -16.06
CA GLU A 468 -11.87 -41.22 -15.25
C GLU A 468 -12.21 -42.72 -15.20
N ASN A 469 -12.12 -43.41 -16.34
CA ASN A 469 -12.47 -44.82 -16.52
C ASN A 469 -11.30 -45.81 -16.33
N LEU A 470 -10.13 -45.37 -15.88
CA LEU A 470 -9.00 -46.27 -15.63
C LEU A 470 -9.33 -47.25 -14.49
N VAL A 471 -9.13 -48.55 -14.66
CA VAL A 471 -9.55 -49.58 -13.69
C VAL A 471 -8.67 -49.54 -12.43
N ASN A 472 -9.26 -49.82 -11.26
CA ASN A 472 -8.52 -49.86 -9.99
C ASN A 472 -7.37 -50.89 -10.06
N GLY A 473 -6.16 -50.45 -9.70
CA GLY A 473 -4.95 -51.28 -9.73
C GLY A 473 -4.20 -51.23 -11.07
N GLU A 474 -4.80 -50.70 -12.13
CA GLU A 474 -4.17 -50.59 -13.44
C GLU A 474 -3.16 -49.44 -13.50
N SER A 475 -2.07 -49.66 -14.25
CA SER A 475 -1.03 -48.66 -14.50
C SER A 475 -0.90 -48.42 -15.99
N THR A 476 -0.70 -47.17 -16.38
CA THR A 476 -0.52 -46.77 -17.77
C THR A 476 0.97 -46.59 -18.07
N THR A 477 1.32 -46.61 -19.35
CA THR A 477 2.65 -46.21 -19.83
C THR A 477 2.73 -44.70 -20.13
N CYS A 478 1.65 -43.95 -19.87
CA CYS A 478 1.60 -42.52 -20.18
C CYS A 478 2.38 -41.72 -19.15
N ARG A 479 3.53 -41.22 -19.59
CA ARG A 479 4.39 -40.33 -18.84
C ARG A 479 3.86 -38.90 -18.92
N VAL A 480 3.66 -38.26 -17.77
CA VAL A 480 3.14 -36.90 -17.65
C VAL A 480 3.99 -36.07 -16.70
N THR A 481 4.04 -34.76 -16.93
CA THR A 481 4.65 -33.78 -16.04
C THR A 481 3.56 -32.86 -15.50
N VAL A 482 3.40 -32.83 -14.19
CA VAL A 482 2.48 -31.93 -13.48
C VAL A 482 3.24 -31.01 -12.53
N ALA A 483 2.60 -29.93 -12.09
CA ALA A 483 3.10 -29.09 -11.02
C ALA A 483 1.95 -28.71 -10.09
N GLY A 484 2.24 -28.63 -8.80
CA GLY A 484 1.26 -28.20 -7.81
C GLY A 484 1.88 -27.91 -6.46
N ARG A 485 1.08 -27.35 -5.56
CA ARG A 485 1.45 -27.15 -4.17
C ARG A 485 1.27 -28.44 -3.39
N ILE A 486 2.26 -28.82 -2.58
CA ILE A 486 2.16 -29.97 -1.68
C ILE A 486 1.17 -29.61 -0.57
N LEU A 487 0.02 -30.27 -0.54
CA LEU A 487 -0.98 -30.11 0.52
C LEU A 487 -0.70 -30.98 1.73
N ALA A 488 -0.26 -32.22 1.48
CA ALA A 488 0.01 -33.21 2.51
C ALA A 488 1.21 -34.06 2.13
N CYS A 489 2.01 -34.41 3.14
CA CYS A 489 3.15 -35.31 3.01
C CYS A 489 2.99 -36.50 3.97
N ARG A 490 2.82 -37.71 3.42
CA ARG A 490 2.52 -38.93 4.18
C ARG A 490 3.65 -39.95 4.02
N ASN A 491 3.85 -40.78 5.05
CA ASN A 491 4.86 -41.85 5.08
C ASN A 491 6.26 -41.37 4.65
N SER A 492 6.76 -40.32 5.30
CA SER A 492 8.06 -39.72 5.01
C SER A 492 8.27 -39.32 3.55
N GLY A 493 7.22 -38.80 2.91
CA GLY A 493 7.24 -38.34 1.53
C GLY A 493 6.86 -39.40 0.50
N MET A 494 6.62 -40.65 0.90
CA MET A 494 6.20 -41.69 -0.05
C MET A 494 4.87 -41.36 -0.74
N PHE A 495 3.96 -40.65 -0.09
CA PHE A 495 2.74 -40.14 -0.71
C PHE A 495 2.63 -38.63 -0.55
N LEU A 496 2.48 -37.92 -1.66
CA LEU A 496 2.25 -36.48 -1.70
C LEU A 496 0.89 -36.18 -2.33
N ASP A 497 0.20 -35.18 -1.81
CA ASP A 497 -1.00 -34.64 -2.44
C ASP A 497 -0.64 -33.30 -3.09
N LEU A 498 -0.66 -33.23 -4.42
CA LEU A 498 -0.42 -31.99 -5.16
C LEU A 498 -1.73 -31.31 -5.50
N TRP A 499 -1.73 -29.98 -5.43
CA TRP A 499 -2.87 -29.14 -5.77
C TRP A 499 -2.48 -28.03 -6.74
N ASP A 500 -3.21 -27.94 -7.86
CA ASP A 500 -3.10 -26.85 -8.83
C ASP A 500 -4.44 -26.11 -9.01
N ALA A 501 -4.50 -25.14 -9.93
CA ALA A 501 -5.71 -24.36 -10.18
C ALA A 501 -6.90 -25.17 -10.74
N SER A 502 -6.67 -26.41 -11.16
CA SER A 502 -7.67 -27.34 -11.72
C SER A 502 -8.09 -28.44 -10.75
N GLY A 503 -7.30 -28.74 -9.71
CA GLY A 503 -7.68 -29.68 -8.66
C GLY A 503 -6.52 -30.39 -7.97
N LYS A 504 -6.86 -31.48 -7.27
CA LYS A 504 -5.92 -32.36 -6.53
C LYS A 504 -5.49 -33.55 -7.40
N ILE A 505 -4.22 -33.97 -7.28
CA ILE A 505 -3.75 -35.28 -7.72
C ILE A 505 -2.80 -35.91 -6.69
N GLN A 506 -2.87 -37.23 -6.51
CA GLN A 506 -1.93 -37.96 -5.65
C GLN A 506 -0.64 -38.27 -6.41
N VAL A 507 0.48 -38.24 -5.70
CA VAL A 507 1.80 -38.65 -6.19
C VAL A 507 2.36 -39.73 -5.26
N LEU A 508 2.82 -40.82 -5.86
CA LEU A 508 3.55 -41.90 -5.18
C LEU A 508 5.04 -41.75 -5.48
N CYS A 509 5.85 -41.60 -4.43
CA CYS A 509 7.30 -41.46 -4.49
C CYS A 509 7.95 -42.73 -3.95
N HIS A 510 8.27 -43.69 -4.82
CA HIS A 510 8.95 -44.92 -4.40
C HIS A 510 10.47 -44.81 -4.60
N SER A 511 11.27 -45.15 -3.58
CA SER A 511 12.73 -44.98 -3.61
C SER A 511 13.44 -45.78 -4.71
N SER A 512 12.85 -46.89 -5.16
CA SER A 512 13.39 -47.68 -6.27
C SER A 512 13.12 -47.08 -7.65
N GLN A 513 12.18 -46.12 -7.76
CA GLN A 513 11.79 -45.47 -9.02
C GLN A 513 12.36 -44.05 -9.13
N LEU A 514 12.65 -43.41 -8.00
CA LEU A 514 13.25 -42.08 -7.95
C LEU A 514 14.78 -42.11 -8.15
N ARG A 515 15.30 -41.04 -8.74
CA ARG A 515 16.75 -40.79 -8.79
C ARG A 515 17.31 -40.57 -7.39
N ALA A 516 18.57 -40.94 -7.16
CA ALA A 516 19.23 -40.75 -5.86
C ALA A 516 19.15 -39.29 -5.34
N ARG A 517 19.29 -38.30 -6.23
CA ARG A 517 19.09 -36.88 -5.91
C ARG A 517 17.66 -36.57 -5.44
N ASP A 518 16.66 -37.19 -6.06
CA ASP A 518 15.25 -36.93 -5.78
C ASP A 518 14.79 -37.62 -4.50
N VAL A 519 15.40 -38.76 -4.16
CA VAL A 519 15.26 -39.39 -2.84
C VAL A 519 15.76 -38.47 -1.71
N GLU A 520 16.88 -37.76 -1.92
CA GLU A 520 17.37 -36.77 -0.95
C GLU A 520 16.53 -35.49 -0.94
N LEU A 521 16.06 -35.03 -2.11
CA LEU A 521 15.13 -33.89 -2.23
C LEU A 521 13.84 -34.15 -1.45
N LEU A 522 13.29 -35.37 -1.53
CA LEU A 522 12.04 -35.75 -0.87
C LEU A 522 12.12 -35.64 0.67
N LYS A 523 13.31 -35.78 1.26
CA LYS A 523 13.52 -35.59 2.72
C LYS A 523 13.47 -34.12 3.13
N LEU A 524 13.55 -33.20 2.18
CA LEU A 524 13.70 -31.76 2.39
C LEU A 524 12.49 -30.96 1.92
N VAL A 525 11.50 -31.60 1.28
CA VAL A 525 10.22 -30.96 0.94
C VAL A 525 9.32 -30.85 2.16
N SER A 526 8.49 -29.82 2.17
CA SER A 526 7.53 -29.50 3.22
C SER A 526 6.16 -29.21 2.60
N PRO A 527 5.07 -29.43 3.35
CA PRO A 527 3.75 -28.93 2.98
C PRO A 527 3.81 -27.43 2.71
N GLY A 528 3.19 -26.98 1.62
CA GLY A 528 3.26 -25.62 1.13
C GLY A 528 4.30 -25.36 0.03
N ASP A 529 5.27 -26.26 -0.19
CA ASP A 529 6.21 -26.16 -1.32
C ASP A 529 5.51 -26.34 -2.67
N LEU A 530 6.02 -25.70 -3.71
CA LEU A 530 5.62 -25.97 -5.10
C LEU A 530 6.55 -27.02 -5.70
N LEU A 531 5.97 -28.13 -6.16
CA LEU A 531 6.69 -29.28 -6.68
C LEU A 531 6.20 -29.63 -8.08
N GLY A 532 7.14 -29.81 -8.99
CA GLY A 532 6.96 -30.43 -10.29
C GLY A 532 7.26 -31.92 -10.20
N VAL A 533 6.42 -32.74 -10.81
CA VAL A 533 6.53 -34.20 -10.78
C VAL A 533 6.39 -34.73 -12.20
N THR A 534 7.35 -35.55 -12.63
CA THR A 534 7.24 -36.32 -13.87
C THR A 534 7.15 -37.80 -13.54
N GLY A 535 6.21 -38.51 -14.16
CA GLY A 535 5.97 -39.91 -13.85
C GLY A 535 4.85 -40.54 -14.67
N THR A 536 4.56 -41.81 -14.40
CA THR A 536 3.49 -42.56 -15.08
C THR A 536 2.18 -42.53 -14.31
N VAL A 537 1.06 -42.44 -15.02
CA VAL A 537 -0.27 -42.44 -14.40
C VAL A 537 -0.72 -43.86 -14.06
N ARG A 538 -1.25 -44.05 -12.85
CA ARG A 538 -1.93 -45.29 -12.43
C ARG A 538 -3.17 -44.99 -11.59
N ARG A 539 -4.03 -45.99 -11.41
CA ARG A 539 -5.06 -45.95 -10.37
C ARG A 539 -4.70 -46.95 -9.27
N THR A 540 -4.74 -46.50 -8.02
CA THR A 540 -4.48 -47.39 -6.88
C THR A 540 -5.60 -48.43 -6.73
N GLN A 541 -5.36 -49.49 -5.96
CA GLN A 541 -6.41 -50.47 -5.64
C GLN A 541 -7.62 -49.82 -4.93
N ARG A 542 -7.41 -48.70 -4.24
CA ARG A 542 -8.44 -47.92 -3.55
C ARG A 542 -9.15 -46.91 -4.46
N GLY A 543 -8.82 -46.87 -5.74
CA GLY A 543 -9.47 -46.01 -6.73
C GLY A 543 -8.94 -44.60 -6.84
N GLU A 544 -7.90 -44.21 -6.11
CA GLU A 544 -7.29 -42.87 -6.23
C GLU A 544 -6.33 -42.83 -7.43
N LEU A 545 -6.54 -41.87 -8.34
CA LEU A 545 -5.65 -41.62 -9.48
C LEU A 545 -4.32 -41.04 -8.96
N THR A 546 -3.21 -41.63 -9.37
CA THR A 546 -1.89 -41.38 -8.81
C THR A 546 -0.84 -41.29 -9.90
N ILE A 547 0.10 -40.36 -9.77
CA ILE A 547 1.32 -40.33 -10.58
C ILE A 547 2.43 -41.07 -9.82
N GLU A 548 2.98 -42.13 -10.39
CA GLU A 548 4.21 -42.75 -9.89
C GLU A 548 5.39 -41.89 -10.30
N ALA A 549 6.00 -41.20 -9.34
CA ALA A 549 7.06 -40.24 -9.59
C ALA A 549 8.37 -40.92 -10.00
N GLU A 550 8.91 -40.49 -11.14
CA GLU A 550 10.24 -40.85 -11.62
C GLU A 550 11.23 -39.69 -11.39
N GLU A 551 10.74 -38.45 -11.53
CA GLU A 551 11.53 -37.23 -11.38
C GLU A 551 10.80 -36.17 -10.57
N LEU A 552 11.54 -35.53 -9.66
CA LEU A 552 11.03 -34.43 -8.84
C LEU A 552 11.79 -33.13 -9.15
N ALA A 553 11.05 -32.03 -9.26
CA ALA A 553 11.60 -30.69 -9.44
C ALA A 553 11.02 -29.74 -8.39
N LEU A 554 11.85 -29.26 -7.46
CA LEU A 554 11.43 -28.21 -6.54
C LEU A 554 11.27 -26.89 -7.31
N LEU A 555 10.06 -26.35 -7.36
CA LEU A 555 9.76 -25.14 -8.12
C LEU A 555 9.89 -23.89 -7.26
N ALA A 556 9.37 -23.95 -6.04
CA ALA A 556 9.56 -22.92 -5.03
C ALA A 556 9.46 -23.50 -3.63
N LYS A 557 10.44 -23.19 -2.78
CA LYS A 557 10.40 -23.55 -1.35
C LYS A 557 9.55 -22.55 -0.56
N GLY A 558 8.58 -23.04 0.20
CA GLY A 558 7.86 -22.29 1.21
C GLY A 558 8.70 -22.08 2.47
N LEU A 559 8.83 -20.82 2.91
CA LEU A 559 9.61 -20.44 4.10
C LEU A 559 8.76 -20.19 5.34
N LEU A 560 7.44 -20.17 5.19
CA LEU A 560 6.49 -20.01 6.28
C LEU A 560 6.01 -21.38 6.76
N PRO A 561 5.94 -21.62 8.09
CA PRO A 561 5.48 -22.89 8.61
C PRO A 561 4.02 -23.10 8.23
N THR A 562 3.76 -24.12 7.42
CA THR A 562 2.39 -24.54 7.11
C THR A 562 2.23 -26.00 7.51
N SER A 563 1.36 -26.27 8.49
CA SER A 563 1.06 -27.66 8.85
C SER A 563 0.09 -28.27 7.84
N ASP A 564 0.19 -29.59 7.61
CA ASP A 564 -0.77 -30.35 6.77
C ASP A 564 -2.22 -30.06 7.16
N ARG A 565 -2.50 -29.95 8.47
CA ARG A 565 -3.84 -29.65 9.00
C ARG A 565 -4.27 -28.21 8.72
N ALA A 566 -3.37 -27.23 8.80
CA ALA A 566 -3.71 -25.82 8.54
C ALA A 566 -3.95 -25.58 7.05
N LEU A 567 -3.11 -26.13 6.17
CA LEU A 567 -3.25 -26.02 4.72
C LEU A 567 -4.46 -26.82 4.22
N GLY A 568 -4.62 -28.05 4.70
CA GLY A 568 -5.80 -28.88 4.44
C GLY A 568 -7.09 -28.25 4.96
N ALA A 569 -7.09 -27.64 6.16
CA ALA A 569 -8.25 -26.92 6.69
C ALA A 569 -8.53 -25.61 5.94
N ALA A 570 -7.52 -24.88 5.45
CA ALA A 570 -7.72 -23.71 4.60
C ALA A 570 -8.39 -24.07 3.27
N VAL A 571 -8.07 -25.25 2.73
CA VAL A 571 -8.69 -25.82 1.52
C VAL A 571 -10.09 -26.41 1.81
N LEU A 572 -10.27 -27.13 2.92
CA LEU A 572 -11.54 -27.77 3.31
C LEU A 572 -12.58 -26.80 3.91
N ARG A 573 -12.18 -25.68 4.52
CA ARG A 573 -13.10 -24.67 5.09
C ARG A 573 -13.81 -23.82 4.03
N GLY A 574 -13.60 -24.04 2.74
CA GLY A 574 -14.45 -23.50 1.68
C GLY A 574 -14.48 -21.97 1.50
N GLN A 575 -13.74 -21.19 2.31
CA GLN A 575 -13.67 -19.72 2.19
C GLN A 575 -12.76 -19.27 1.04
N LEU A 576 -11.59 -19.90 0.87
CA LEU A 576 -10.71 -19.64 -0.29
C LEU A 576 -11.31 -20.14 -1.60
N ASN A 577 -12.09 -21.24 -1.57
CA ASN A 577 -12.63 -21.81 -2.80
C ASN A 577 -13.93 -21.12 -3.25
N ARG A 578 -14.83 -20.70 -2.35
CA ARG A 578 -15.98 -19.88 -2.78
C ARG A 578 -15.55 -18.50 -3.24
N GLN A 579 -14.69 -17.78 -2.51
CA GLN A 579 -14.23 -16.46 -2.96
C GLN A 579 -13.34 -16.52 -4.21
N ALA A 580 -12.53 -17.56 -4.41
CA ALA A 580 -11.73 -17.69 -5.65
C ALA A 580 -12.55 -18.24 -6.83
N VAL A 581 -13.52 -19.15 -6.61
CA VAL A 581 -14.43 -19.63 -7.68
C VAL A 581 -15.45 -18.56 -8.03
N ASP A 582 -16.07 -17.91 -7.05
CA ASP A 582 -16.96 -16.76 -7.25
C ASP A 582 -16.16 -15.58 -7.80
N GLY A 583 -14.94 -15.32 -7.31
CA GLY A 583 -14.06 -14.28 -7.82
C GLY A 583 -13.64 -14.55 -9.27
N LYS A 584 -13.32 -15.81 -9.63
CA LYS A 584 -13.03 -16.19 -11.02
C LYS A 584 -14.28 -16.10 -11.90
N ARG A 585 -15.45 -16.51 -11.42
CA ARG A 585 -16.73 -16.41 -12.14
C ARG A 585 -17.11 -14.94 -12.36
N ARG A 586 -17.01 -14.09 -11.32
CA ARG A 586 -17.23 -12.63 -11.39
C ARG A 586 -16.23 -11.96 -12.33
N LEU A 587 -14.94 -12.25 -12.20
CA LEU A 587 -13.92 -11.76 -13.12
C LEU A 587 -14.23 -12.15 -14.56
N LEU A 588 -14.67 -13.39 -14.79
CA LEU A 588 -15.06 -13.85 -16.12
C LEU A 588 -16.33 -13.15 -16.63
N ILE A 589 -17.33 -12.91 -15.77
CA ILE A 589 -18.52 -12.11 -16.12
C ILE A 589 -18.12 -10.68 -16.49
N HIS A 590 -17.32 -10.01 -15.66
CA HIS A 590 -16.85 -8.63 -15.90
C HIS A 590 -16.05 -8.52 -17.19
N THR A 591 -15.07 -9.40 -17.40
CA THR A 591 -14.23 -9.37 -18.61
C THR A 591 -15.03 -9.62 -19.88
N GLN A 592 -16.00 -10.55 -19.86
CA GLN A 592 -16.85 -10.83 -21.00
C GLN A 592 -17.85 -9.69 -21.25
N ALA A 593 -18.50 -9.16 -20.20
CA ALA A 593 -19.42 -8.03 -20.33
C ALA A 593 -18.71 -6.77 -20.86
N LEU A 594 -17.53 -6.45 -20.33
CA LEU A 594 -16.71 -5.33 -20.80
C LEU A 594 -16.30 -5.50 -22.27
N ALA A 595 -15.93 -6.71 -22.67
CA ALA A 595 -15.62 -7.01 -24.08
C ALA A 595 -16.83 -6.75 -24.99
N ALA A 596 -18.04 -7.11 -24.57
CA ALA A 596 -19.27 -6.81 -25.31
C ALA A 596 -19.56 -5.31 -25.38
N VAL A 597 -19.38 -4.58 -24.28
CA VAL A 597 -19.57 -3.13 -24.22
C VAL A 597 -18.61 -2.42 -25.17
N ARG A 598 -17.31 -2.72 -25.09
CA ARG A 598 -16.29 -2.15 -25.99
C ARG A 598 -16.59 -2.44 -27.45
N GLN A 599 -17.06 -3.64 -27.76
CA GLN A 599 -17.44 -4.01 -29.12
C GLN A 599 -18.61 -3.15 -29.64
N VAL A 600 -19.64 -2.90 -28.81
CA VAL A 600 -20.76 -2.03 -29.19
C VAL A 600 -20.29 -0.59 -29.36
N MET A 601 -19.51 -0.05 -28.42
CA MET A 601 -18.97 1.31 -28.49
C MET A 601 -18.17 1.52 -29.78
N HIS A 602 -17.22 0.62 -30.06
CA HIS A 602 -16.43 0.66 -31.29
C HIS A 602 -17.31 0.57 -32.55
N SER A 603 -18.33 -0.31 -32.56
CA SER A 603 -19.25 -0.41 -33.71
C SER A 603 -20.10 0.84 -33.95
N GLN A 604 -20.28 1.66 -32.91
CA GLN A 604 -21.01 2.93 -32.95
C GLN A 604 -20.06 4.14 -33.09
N MET A 605 -18.79 3.89 -33.44
CA MET A 605 -17.74 4.90 -33.61
C MET A 605 -17.45 5.72 -32.35
N PHE A 606 -17.64 5.15 -31.16
CA PHE A 606 -17.21 5.77 -29.91
C PHE A 606 -15.73 5.49 -29.66
N GLU A 607 -15.00 6.54 -29.30
CA GLU A 607 -13.60 6.49 -28.95
C GLU A 607 -13.42 6.28 -27.44
N ASP A 608 -12.51 5.38 -27.06
CA ASP A 608 -12.21 5.08 -25.65
C ASP A 608 -11.27 6.16 -25.10
N ALA A 609 -11.82 7.03 -24.25
CA ALA A 609 -11.09 8.08 -23.57
C ALA A 609 -10.45 7.62 -22.25
N ALA A 610 -10.37 6.31 -21.99
CA ALA A 610 -9.62 5.79 -20.85
C ALA A 610 -8.17 6.33 -20.88
N GLY A 611 -7.81 7.17 -19.90
CA GLY A 611 -6.50 7.80 -19.80
C GLY A 611 -6.33 9.14 -20.54
N TRP A 612 -7.36 9.62 -21.25
CA TRP A 612 -7.37 10.90 -21.99
C TRP A 612 -8.18 12.00 -21.30
N ALA A 613 -8.35 11.92 -19.97
CA ALA A 613 -8.82 13.07 -19.20
C ALA A 613 -7.76 14.19 -19.27
N LEU A 614 -7.77 14.93 -20.38
CA LEU A 614 -7.06 16.18 -20.56
C LEU A 614 -7.75 17.20 -19.65
N GLU A 615 -7.27 17.28 -18.41
CA GLU A 615 -7.67 18.33 -17.46
C GLU A 615 -7.25 19.71 -18.01
N PRO A 616 -8.19 20.66 -18.22
CA PRO A 616 -7.84 22.06 -18.39
C PRO A 616 -7.42 22.62 -17.03
N GLY A 617 -6.14 22.47 -16.70
CA GLY A 617 -5.44 23.28 -15.69
C GLY A 617 -5.88 23.09 -14.22
N GLN A 618 -5.01 22.42 -13.46
CA GLN A 618 -4.91 22.38 -12.00
C GLN A 618 -5.83 21.42 -11.22
N ALA A 619 -5.16 20.64 -10.36
CA ALA A 619 -5.64 20.02 -9.13
C ALA A 619 -6.87 19.08 -9.21
N VAL A 620 -6.65 17.83 -9.61
CA VAL A 620 -7.53 16.73 -9.14
C VAL A 620 -6.99 16.20 -7.82
N VAL A 621 -7.75 16.43 -6.75
CA VAL A 621 -7.64 15.75 -5.46
C VAL A 621 -8.11 14.31 -5.64
N PRO A 622 -7.27 13.27 -5.48
CA PRO A 622 -7.76 11.90 -5.49
C PRO A 622 -8.56 11.64 -4.20
N GLY A 623 -9.86 11.42 -4.34
CA GLY A 623 -10.76 11.30 -3.19
C GLY A 623 -12.07 12.07 -3.32
N ALA A 624 -12.26 12.84 -4.40
CA ALA A 624 -13.57 13.33 -4.81
C ALA A 624 -14.49 12.16 -5.18
N GLN A 625 -15.31 11.73 -4.23
CA GLN A 625 -16.45 10.86 -4.47
C GLN A 625 -17.38 11.56 -5.47
N MET A 626 -17.55 11.00 -6.67
CA MET A 626 -18.54 11.49 -7.63
C MET A 626 -19.95 11.18 -7.13
N GLU A 627 -20.56 12.11 -6.38
CA GLU A 627 -21.90 12.02 -5.80
C GLU A 627 -22.88 13.12 -6.27
N SER A 628 -22.79 13.62 -7.51
CA SER A 628 -23.76 14.67 -7.93
C SER A 628 -23.90 14.88 -9.44
N GLY A 629 -24.47 13.92 -10.19
CA GLY A 629 -24.98 14.21 -11.55
C GLY A 629 -24.01 14.79 -12.61
N ARG A 630 -22.69 14.84 -12.36
CA ARG A 630 -21.66 15.65 -13.07
C ARG A 630 -21.58 15.51 -14.61
N PRO A 631 -21.41 16.59 -15.37
CA PRO A 631 -20.38 16.53 -16.43
C PRO A 631 -19.55 17.83 -16.46
N PRO A 632 -18.27 17.84 -16.92
CA PRO A 632 -17.88 17.15 -18.16
C PRO A 632 -16.35 16.91 -18.37
N TRP A 633 -15.83 15.77 -17.94
CA TRP A 633 -14.48 15.33 -18.37
C TRP A 633 -14.31 15.33 -19.92
N PHE A 634 -15.42 15.34 -20.66
CA PHE A 634 -15.49 15.36 -22.12
C PHE A 634 -15.83 16.73 -22.76
N SER A 635 -16.29 17.76 -22.02
CA SER A 635 -16.86 18.97 -22.67
C SER A 635 -15.82 19.70 -23.50
N SER A 636 -14.58 19.78 -23.00
CA SER A 636 -13.49 20.41 -23.72
C SER A 636 -13.14 19.63 -24.99
N LEU A 637 -13.29 18.30 -25.00
CA LEU A 637 -13.05 17.48 -26.19
C LEU A 637 -14.12 17.71 -27.26
N LEU A 638 -15.40 17.73 -26.85
CA LEU A 638 -16.52 18.02 -27.74
C LEU A 638 -16.49 19.47 -28.26
N ALA A 639 -16.21 20.44 -27.39
CA ALA A 639 -16.16 21.86 -27.74
C ALA A 639 -15.01 22.20 -28.69
N ASN A 640 -13.87 21.51 -28.57
CA ASN A 640 -12.75 21.66 -29.51
C ASN A 640 -12.94 20.84 -30.81
N GLY A 641 -14.03 20.08 -30.94
CA GLY A 641 -14.33 19.28 -32.13
C GLY A 641 -13.31 18.16 -32.37
N LEU A 642 -12.65 17.66 -31.32
CA LEU A 642 -11.65 16.59 -31.43
C LEU A 642 -12.30 15.25 -31.78
N THR A 643 -13.53 15.03 -31.32
CA THR A 643 -14.34 13.85 -31.62
C THR A 643 -15.80 14.12 -31.22
N ASP A 644 -16.73 13.42 -31.85
CA ASP A 644 -18.16 13.55 -31.60
C ASP A 644 -18.70 12.48 -30.63
N ARG A 645 -17.91 11.44 -30.33
CA ARG A 645 -18.40 10.23 -29.63
C ARG A 645 -17.32 9.68 -28.72
N LEU A 646 -17.54 9.84 -27.42
CA LEU A 646 -16.58 9.48 -26.39
C LEU A 646 -17.19 8.54 -25.38
N TYR A 647 -16.42 7.57 -24.91
CA TYR A 647 -16.78 6.80 -23.73
C TYR A 647 -15.57 6.55 -22.85
N ARG A 648 -15.82 6.33 -21.56
CA ARG A 648 -14.80 5.87 -20.61
C ARG A 648 -15.35 4.73 -19.76
N VAL A 649 -14.45 3.85 -19.34
CA VAL A 649 -14.74 2.82 -18.34
C VAL A 649 -13.86 3.08 -17.12
N HIS A 650 -14.47 3.20 -15.94
CA HIS A 650 -13.76 3.50 -14.70
C HIS A 650 -14.36 2.76 -13.51
N GLU A 651 -13.61 2.67 -12.42
CA GLU A 651 -14.03 1.98 -11.20
C GLU A 651 -14.62 2.97 -10.21
N ARG A 652 -15.79 2.66 -9.65
CA ARG A 652 -16.45 3.40 -8.57
C ARG A 652 -16.29 2.61 -7.29
N VAL A 653 -15.57 3.14 -6.32
CA VAL A 653 -15.47 2.56 -4.97
C VAL A 653 -16.62 3.11 -4.13
N GLN A 654 -17.52 2.24 -3.68
CA GLN A 654 -18.62 2.64 -2.83
C GLN A 654 -18.26 2.46 -1.35
N ALA A 655 -18.57 3.47 -0.53
CA ALA A 655 -18.49 3.33 0.91
C ALA A 655 -19.57 2.34 1.37
N SER A 656 -19.17 1.27 2.06
CA SER A 656 -20.07 0.34 2.72
C SER A 656 -19.54 0.09 4.12
N ASP A 657 -20.44 -0.04 5.09
CA ASP A 657 -20.13 -0.26 6.51
C ASP A 657 -19.35 -1.56 6.79
N SER A 658 -19.26 -2.46 5.80
CA SER A 658 -18.65 -3.79 5.96
C SER A 658 -17.42 -4.04 5.09
N GLN A 659 -17.29 -3.36 3.94
CA GLN A 659 -16.11 -3.34 3.05
C GLN A 659 -16.39 -2.45 1.83
N PRO A 660 -15.39 -1.71 1.30
CA PRO A 660 -15.55 -0.98 0.05
C PRO A 660 -15.70 -1.95 -1.14
N ASP A 661 -16.88 -1.97 -1.73
CA ASP A 661 -17.16 -2.71 -2.97
C ASP A 661 -16.91 -1.78 -4.17
N SER A 662 -16.21 -2.26 -5.18
CA SER A 662 -15.90 -1.49 -6.38
C SER A 662 -16.71 -1.95 -7.59
N VAL A 663 -17.34 -1.01 -8.29
CA VAL A 663 -18.23 -1.26 -9.44
C VAL A 663 -17.65 -0.60 -10.69
N LEU A 664 -17.55 -1.35 -11.78
CA LEU A 664 -17.13 -0.82 -13.08
C LEU A 664 -18.29 -0.03 -13.73
N MET A 665 -18.04 1.24 -14.00
CA MET A 665 -18.94 2.20 -14.63
C MET A 665 -18.54 2.46 -16.08
N VAL A 666 -19.54 2.67 -16.94
CA VAL A 666 -19.40 3.16 -18.31
C VAL A 666 -20.11 4.48 -18.41
N GLU A 667 -19.40 5.50 -18.89
CA GLU A 667 -19.98 6.79 -19.25
C GLU A 667 -19.73 7.05 -20.72
N ALA A 668 -20.74 7.56 -21.42
CA ALA A 668 -20.61 7.94 -22.82
C ALA A 668 -21.24 9.30 -23.07
N ALA A 669 -20.60 10.08 -23.92
CA ALA A 669 -21.07 11.37 -24.40
C ALA A 669 -21.05 11.38 -25.93
N GLN A 670 -22.11 11.93 -26.52
CA GLN A 670 -22.25 12.02 -27.97
C GLN A 670 -22.76 13.41 -28.37
N ALA A 671 -22.03 14.07 -29.27
CA ALA A 671 -22.46 15.28 -29.94
C ALA A 671 -23.56 14.98 -30.97
N PHE A 672 -24.42 15.98 -31.21
CA PHE A 672 -25.59 15.93 -32.09
C PHE A 672 -26.59 14.83 -31.74
N ALA A 673 -26.69 14.49 -30.46
CA ALA A 673 -27.59 13.46 -29.93
C ALA A 673 -28.47 13.99 -28.79
N GLY A 674 -29.60 13.33 -28.60
CA GLY A 674 -30.50 13.56 -27.47
C GLY A 674 -30.60 12.35 -26.54
N TRP A 675 -31.33 12.50 -25.44
CA TRP A 675 -31.56 11.44 -24.46
C TRP A 675 -32.15 10.15 -25.05
N ARG A 676 -32.96 10.23 -26.12
CA ARG A 676 -33.50 9.06 -26.84
C ARG A 676 -32.42 8.24 -27.54
N ASP A 677 -31.38 8.88 -28.07
CA ASP A 677 -30.23 8.16 -28.65
C ASP A 677 -29.48 7.38 -27.57
N MET A 678 -29.33 8.01 -26.40
CA MET A 678 -28.70 7.41 -25.23
C MET A 678 -29.53 6.25 -24.66
N MET A 679 -30.86 6.34 -24.66
CA MET A 679 -31.74 5.21 -24.31
C MET A 679 -31.48 4.01 -25.21
N ALA A 680 -31.44 4.22 -26.52
CA ALA A 680 -31.20 3.16 -27.49
C ALA A 680 -29.78 2.58 -27.38
N LEU A 681 -28.78 3.40 -27.03
CA LEU A 681 -27.41 2.94 -26.76
C LEU A 681 -27.37 2.06 -25.51
N THR A 682 -28.03 2.47 -24.43
CA THR A 682 -28.15 1.69 -23.20
C THR A 682 -28.77 0.30 -23.44
N GLU A 683 -29.88 0.23 -24.18
CA GLU A 683 -30.49 -1.06 -24.56
C GLU A 683 -29.51 -1.96 -25.33
N ARG A 684 -28.78 -1.39 -26.29
CA ARG A 684 -27.79 -2.13 -27.09
C ARG A 684 -26.65 -2.67 -26.23
N LEU A 685 -26.14 -1.88 -25.30
CA LEU A 685 -25.04 -2.28 -24.41
C LEU A 685 -25.46 -3.43 -23.49
N ILE A 686 -26.56 -3.26 -22.77
CA ILE A 686 -27.11 -4.26 -21.84
C ILE A 686 -27.46 -5.55 -22.60
N GLY A 687 -28.15 -5.41 -23.73
CA GLY A 687 -28.52 -6.55 -24.57
C GLY A 687 -27.33 -7.29 -25.16
N SER A 688 -26.26 -6.60 -25.57
CA SER A 688 -25.03 -7.22 -26.07
C SER A 688 -24.30 -8.00 -24.99
N ALA A 689 -24.14 -7.42 -23.81
CA ALA A 689 -23.52 -8.08 -22.67
C ALA A 689 -24.28 -9.35 -22.25
N ALA A 690 -25.61 -9.26 -22.11
CA ALA A 690 -26.46 -10.42 -21.77
C ALA A 690 -26.32 -11.58 -22.77
N ARG A 691 -26.33 -11.27 -24.08
CA ARG A 691 -26.14 -12.28 -25.14
C ARG A 691 -24.79 -12.96 -25.02
N ARG A 692 -23.73 -12.18 -24.87
CA ARG A 692 -22.37 -12.73 -24.80
C ARG A 692 -22.21 -13.64 -23.59
N LEU A 693 -22.67 -13.20 -22.41
CA LEU A 693 -22.62 -13.98 -21.18
C LEU A 693 -23.43 -15.29 -21.27
N THR A 694 -24.58 -15.26 -21.97
CA THR A 694 -25.37 -16.46 -22.25
C THR A 694 -24.63 -17.42 -23.20
N GLN A 695 -23.99 -16.90 -24.24
CA GLN A 695 -23.24 -17.71 -25.22
C GLN A 695 -22.05 -18.44 -24.58
N VAL A 696 -21.35 -17.80 -23.63
CA VAL A 696 -20.23 -18.42 -22.91
C VAL A 696 -20.66 -19.26 -21.70
N GLY A 697 -21.96 -19.47 -21.51
CA GLY A 697 -22.50 -20.33 -20.45
C GLY A 697 -22.42 -19.73 -19.03
N LEU A 698 -22.20 -18.42 -18.90
CA LEU A 698 -22.16 -17.73 -17.60
C LEU A 698 -23.55 -17.31 -17.11
N LEU A 699 -24.49 -17.13 -18.03
CA LEU A 699 -25.92 -16.95 -17.76
C LEU A 699 -26.73 -18.12 -18.33
N ALA A 700 -27.86 -18.44 -17.68
CA ALA A 700 -28.74 -19.50 -18.13
C ALA A 700 -29.46 -19.15 -19.43
N LYS A 701 -29.72 -20.15 -20.29
CA LYS A 701 -30.51 -19.93 -21.51
C LYS A 701 -31.92 -19.45 -21.13
N GLY A 702 -32.31 -18.28 -21.63
CA GLY A 702 -33.62 -17.68 -21.35
C GLY A 702 -33.62 -16.54 -20.33
N THR A 703 -32.48 -16.17 -19.73
CA THR A 703 -32.37 -15.04 -18.78
C THR A 703 -32.28 -13.67 -19.46
N GLY A 704 -33.00 -13.46 -20.56
CA GLY A 704 -33.04 -12.18 -21.27
C GLY A 704 -31.97 -12.04 -22.35
N GLY A 705 -32.25 -12.59 -23.53
CA GLY A 705 -31.65 -12.07 -24.77
C GLY A 705 -32.54 -10.93 -25.30
N PRO A 706 -31.98 -9.82 -25.81
CA PRO A 706 -32.75 -8.72 -26.36
C PRO A 706 -33.35 -9.17 -27.70
N GLY A 707 -34.67 -9.31 -27.72
CA GLY A 707 -35.47 -9.29 -28.94
C GLY A 707 -36.60 -8.26 -28.88
N ARG A 708 -36.81 -7.64 -27.71
CA ARG A 708 -37.87 -6.66 -27.47
C ARG A 708 -37.24 -5.43 -26.83
N ALA A 709 -37.57 -4.25 -27.34
CA ALA A 709 -37.23 -2.97 -26.72
C ALA A 709 -37.72 -2.95 -25.27
N PHE A 710 -37.02 -2.24 -24.38
CA PHE A 710 -37.50 -2.07 -23.02
C PHE A 710 -38.80 -1.27 -23.06
N ASP A 711 -39.72 -1.61 -22.15
CA ASP A 711 -40.93 -0.79 -22.01
C ASP A 711 -40.49 0.62 -21.58
N SER A 712 -41.17 1.66 -22.04
CA SER A 712 -40.82 3.05 -21.75
C SER A 712 -42.04 3.83 -21.29
N GLN A 713 -41.92 4.54 -20.16
CA GLN A 713 -43.02 5.35 -19.61
C GLN A 713 -42.52 6.60 -18.86
N PRO A 714 -43.25 7.74 -18.93
CA PRO A 714 -42.93 8.93 -18.13
C PRO A 714 -43.06 8.69 -16.61
N VAL A 715 -42.20 9.31 -15.81
CA VAL A 715 -42.17 9.13 -14.35
C VAL A 715 -43.51 9.46 -13.68
N LEU A 716 -44.18 10.52 -14.11
CA LEU A 716 -45.47 10.93 -13.55
C LEU A 716 -46.58 9.92 -13.87
N ALA A 717 -46.59 9.38 -15.09
CA ALA A 717 -47.56 8.38 -15.52
C ALA A 717 -47.37 7.06 -14.75
N VAL A 718 -46.12 6.64 -14.56
CA VAL A 718 -45.76 5.45 -13.78
C VAL A 718 -46.17 5.60 -12.32
N ILE A 719 -45.96 6.77 -11.72
CA ILE A 719 -46.42 7.06 -10.35
C ILE A 719 -47.94 6.99 -10.27
N GLU A 720 -48.65 7.65 -11.19
CA GLU A 720 -50.11 7.68 -11.19
C GLU A 720 -50.70 6.28 -11.34
N GLN A 721 -50.15 5.47 -12.25
CA GLN A 721 -50.57 4.08 -12.46
C GLN A 721 -50.38 3.21 -11.21
N GLU A 722 -49.26 3.35 -10.49
CA GLU A 722 -48.89 2.48 -9.38
C GLU A 722 -49.37 2.95 -8.00
N THR A 723 -49.68 4.24 -7.86
CA THR A 723 -50.06 4.86 -6.59
C THR A 723 -51.46 5.47 -6.60
N GLY A 724 -52.04 5.73 -7.77
CA GLY A 724 -53.30 6.46 -7.95
C GLY A 724 -53.19 7.98 -7.72
N VAL A 725 -51.99 8.50 -7.45
CA VAL A 725 -51.74 9.93 -7.21
C VAL A 725 -51.16 10.58 -8.47
N SER A 726 -51.85 11.59 -9.00
CA SER A 726 -51.35 12.37 -10.12
C SER A 726 -50.55 13.58 -9.63
N TYR A 727 -49.29 13.66 -10.02
CA TYR A 727 -48.40 14.80 -9.75
C TYR A 727 -48.44 15.86 -10.86
N SER A 728 -49.10 15.58 -11.99
CA SER A 728 -49.17 16.50 -13.14
C SER A 728 -49.90 17.80 -12.81
N GLY A 729 -50.99 17.72 -12.05
CA GLY A 729 -51.82 18.85 -11.63
C GLY A 729 -51.37 19.56 -10.35
N ILE A 730 -50.22 19.20 -9.77
CA ILE A 730 -49.70 19.82 -8.55
C ILE A 730 -48.79 20.98 -8.93
N GLU A 731 -49.13 22.20 -8.52
CA GLU A 731 -48.39 23.41 -8.89
C GLU A 731 -47.43 23.89 -7.80
N THR A 732 -47.65 23.49 -6.55
CA THR A 732 -46.86 23.97 -5.40
C THR A 732 -46.06 22.86 -4.72
N ASP A 733 -44.89 23.22 -4.19
CA ASP A 733 -44.08 22.29 -3.39
C ASP A 733 -44.83 21.80 -2.14
N GLU A 734 -45.71 22.61 -1.57
CA GLU A 734 -46.47 22.25 -0.38
C GLU A 734 -47.51 21.17 -0.67
N GLU A 735 -48.25 21.29 -1.77
CA GLU A 735 -49.16 20.24 -2.22
C GLU A 735 -48.39 18.94 -2.56
N ALA A 736 -47.22 19.05 -3.20
CA ALA A 736 -46.38 17.89 -3.51
C ALA A 736 -45.92 17.16 -2.24
N ARG A 737 -45.54 17.90 -1.20
CA ARG A 737 -45.21 17.38 0.13
C ARG A 737 -46.40 16.68 0.79
N GLN A 738 -47.58 17.26 0.72
CA GLN A 738 -48.80 16.67 1.27
C GLN A 738 -49.12 15.33 0.60
N MET A 739 -49.03 15.27 -0.73
CA MET A 739 -49.25 14.02 -1.48
C MET A 739 -48.18 12.97 -1.19
N ALA A 740 -46.91 13.37 -1.04
CA ALA A 740 -45.84 12.45 -0.65
C ALA A 740 -46.06 11.88 0.76
N ARG A 741 -46.49 12.71 1.72
CA ARG A 741 -46.87 12.29 3.08
C ARG A 741 -48.02 11.28 3.08
N LEU A 742 -49.05 11.47 2.25
CA LEU A 742 -50.16 10.52 2.13
C LEU A 742 -49.69 9.12 1.68
N LEU A 743 -48.62 9.07 0.88
CA LEU A 743 -48.00 7.82 0.44
C LEU A 743 -46.96 7.28 1.46
N GLY A 744 -46.74 7.95 2.59
CA GLY A 744 -45.75 7.59 3.60
C GLY A 744 -44.31 7.85 3.15
N CYS A 745 -44.10 8.89 2.35
CA CYS A 745 -42.80 9.36 1.89
C CYS A 745 -42.52 10.75 2.48
N GLU A 746 -41.80 10.82 3.60
CA GLU A 746 -41.41 12.09 4.22
C GLU A 746 -39.93 12.39 3.99
N ILE A 747 -39.62 13.68 3.77
CA ILE A 747 -38.25 14.23 3.66
C ILE A 747 -38.17 15.36 4.71
N ALA A 748 -37.05 15.43 5.43
CA ALA A 748 -36.77 16.54 6.33
C ALA A 748 -36.63 17.86 5.55
N GLY A 749 -36.98 18.98 6.18
CA GLY A 749 -36.90 20.31 5.58
C GLY A 749 -38.04 20.64 4.63
N HIS A 750 -37.74 21.42 3.58
CA HIS A 750 -38.70 21.92 2.59
C HIS A 750 -38.33 21.41 1.19
N PRO A 751 -38.51 20.11 0.89
CA PRO A 751 -38.20 19.57 -0.43
C PRO A 751 -39.05 20.24 -1.52
N SER A 752 -38.45 20.40 -2.70
CA SER A 752 -39.12 20.85 -3.91
C SER A 752 -40.08 19.78 -4.45
N TRP A 753 -40.94 20.19 -5.38
CA TRP A 753 -41.84 19.31 -6.12
C TRP A 753 -41.13 18.10 -6.71
N GLY A 754 -39.99 18.29 -7.40
CA GLY A 754 -39.29 17.18 -8.03
C GLY A 754 -38.59 16.25 -7.04
N ARG A 755 -38.09 16.78 -5.91
CA ARG A 755 -37.59 15.93 -4.81
C ARG A 755 -38.69 15.03 -4.27
N CYS A 756 -39.92 15.54 -4.16
CA CYS A 756 -41.08 14.74 -3.74
C CYS A 756 -41.43 13.66 -4.77
N VAL A 757 -41.49 14.03 -6.06
CA VAL A 757 -41.77 13.09 -7.17
C VAL A 757 -40.72 11.97 -7.22
N ALA A 758 -39.44 12.31 -7.17
CA ALA A 758 -38.35 11.34 -7.20
C ALA A 758 -38.38 10.40 -5.99
N LEU A 759 -38.65 10.92 -4.79
CA LEU A 759 -38.76 10.09 -3.61
C LEU A 759 -39.90 9.06 -3.73
N VAL A 760 -41.08 9.52 -4.15
CA VAL A 760 -42.25 8.64 -4.32
C VAL A 760 -41.96 7.58 -5.37
N PHE A 761 -41.39 7.95 -6.50
CA PHE A 761 -40.96 7.01 -7.53
C PHE A 761 -40.01 5.94 -6.95
N LEU A 762 -38.91 6.37 -6.31
CA LEU A 762 -37.88 5.46 -5.81
C LEU A 762 -38.38 4.55 -4.67
N ARG A 763 -39.20 5.06 -3.75
CA ARG A 763 -39.64 4.29 -2.56
C ARG A 763 -40.89 3.46 -2.81
N LYS A 764 -41.81 3.88 -3.68
CA LYS A 764 -43.13 3.23 -3.84
C LYS A 764 -43.29 2.51 -5.16
N VAL A 765 -42.68 3.01 -6.22
CA VAL A 765 -42.89 2.49 -7.57
C VAL A 765 -41.75 1.58 -8.00
N ALA A 766 -40.50 2.06 -7.95
CA ALA A 766 -39.33 1.32 -8.43
C ALA A 766 -39.26 -0.13 -7.90
N PRO A 767 -39.48 -0.44 -6.60
CA PRO A 767 -39.41 -1.81 -6.09
C PRO A 767 -40.44 -2.79 -6.70
N ARG A 768 -41.49 -2.28 -7.36
CA ARG A 768 -42.54 -3.09 -7.99
C ARG A 768 -42.23 -3.43 -9.46
N LEU A 769 -41.31 -2.71 -10.09
CA LEU A 769 -40.97 -2.86 -11.51
C LEU A 769 -40.05 -4.08 -11.72
N ARG A 770 -40.62 -5.20 -12.15
CA ARG A 770 -39.88 -6.48 -12.28
C ARG A 770 -39.14 -6.65 -13.60
N SER A 771 -39.72 -6.16 -14.69
CA SER A 771 -39.12 -6.22 -16.03
C SER A 771 -38.25 -5.00 -16.31
N PRO A 772 -37.25 -5.10 -17.22
CA PRO A 772 -36.51 -3.95 -17.68
C PRO A 772 -37.44 -2.86 -18.25
N ILE A 773 -37.33 -1.65 -17.71
CA ILE A 773 -38.15 -0.49 -18.09
C ILE A 773 -37.31 0.78 -18.10
N GLN A 774 -37.56 1.65 -19.08
CA GLN A 774 -37.01 2.99 -19.14
C GLN A 774 -38.04 4.00 -18.63
N VAL A 775 -37.75 4.64 -17.51
CA VAL A 775 -38.60 5.68 -16.93
C VAL A 775 -38.08 7.04 -17.36
N THR A 776 -38.93 7.82 -17.99
CA THR A 776 -38.54 9.03 -18.74
C THR A 776 -39.09 10.31 -18.12
N HIS A 777 -38.59 11.47 -18.59
CA HIS A 777 -39.05 12.80 -18.17
C HIS A 777 -38.94 13.02 -16.66
N LEU A 778 -37.73 12.92 -16.11
CA LEU A 778 -37.50 13.19 -14.68
C LEU A 778 -37.75 14.67 -14.36
N PRO A 779 -38.05 15.02 -13.08
CA PRO A 779 -38.20 16.41 -12.68
C PRO A 779 -36.97 17.26 -12.99
N ARG A 780 -37.19 18.47 -13.50
CA ARG A 780 -36.15 19.40 -13.99
C ARG A 780 -35.31 19.99 -12.88
N ASP A 781 -35.94 20.30 -11.76
CA ASP A 781 -35.34 20.89 -10.55
C ASP A 781 -34.31 19.99 -9.87
N ILE A 782 -34.42 18.66 -10.03
CA ILE A 782 -33.40 17.69 -9.59
C ILE A 782 -32.47 17.22 -10.70
N SER A 783 -32.65 17.74 -11.93
CA SER A 783 -31.88 17.38 -13.12
C SER A 783 -31.01 18.57 -13.55
N PRO A 784 -29.94 18.88 -12.81
CA PRO A 784 -29.21 20.14 -12.92
C PRO A 784 -28.64 20.44 -14.31
N TRP A 785 -28.30 19.41 -15.06
CA TRP A 785 -27.57 19.47 -16.33
C TRP A 785 -28.42 19.14 -17.55
N ALA A 786 -29.69 18.78 -17.37
CA ALA A 786 -30.55 18.33 -18.45
C ALA A 786 -31.32 19.49 -19.07
N VAL A 787 -31.53 19.44 -20.39
CA VAL A 787 -32.44 20.35 -21.08
C VAL A 787 -33.88 20.15 -20.57
N ALA A 788 -34.63 21.23 -20.44
CA ALA A 788 -36.05 21.17 -20.10
C ALA A 788 -36.86 20.45 -21.20
N ASP A 789 -37.87 19.70 -20.81
CA ASP A 789 -38.79 19.09 -21.77
C ASP A 789 -39.60 20.18 -22.50
N SER A 790 -39.84 19.98 -23.80
CA SER A 790 -40.54 20.96 -24.63
C SER A 790 -42.02 21.10 -24.29
N ASP A 791 -42.64 20.06 -23.76
CA ASP A 791 -44.08 20.00 -23.49
C ASP A 791 -44.40 20.41 -22.04
N ASP A 792 -43.61 19.97 -21.07
CA ASP A 792 -43.69 20.41 -19.66
C ASP A 792 -42.31 20.86 -19.12
N PRO A 793 -42.05 22.17 -19.01
CA PRO A 793 -40.77 22.70 -18.54
C PRO A 793 -40.38 22.30 -17.10
N ARG A 794 -41.31 21.74 -16.31
CA ARG A 794 -41.00 21.16 -14.99
C ARG A 794 -40.30 19.81 -15.09
N LEU A 795 -40.28 19.20 -16.28
CA LEU A 795 -39.61 17.95 -16.58
C LEU A 795 -38.36 18.19 -17.43
N ALA A 796 -37.50 17.19 -17.48
CA ALA A 796 -36.24 17.22 -18.21
C ALA A 796 -36.17 16.10 -19.25
N GLU A 797 -35.51 16.37 -20.36
CA GLU A 797 -35.14 15.38 -21.38
C GLU A 797 -34.14 14.35 -20.82
N SER A 798 -34.66 13.34 -20.13
CA SER A 798 -33.89 12.44 -19.28
C SER A 798 -34.58 11.09 -19.11
N TYR A 799 -33.81 10.07 -18.75
CA TYR A 799 -34.32 8.72 -18.45
C TYR A 799 -33.49 7.99 -17.40
N LEU A 800 -34.14 6.99 -16.80
CA LEU A 800 -33.54 5.92 -15.98
C LEU A 800 -33.88 4.58 -16.59
N THR A 801 -32.94 3.65 -16.65
CA THR A 801 -33.23 2.25 -16.94
C THR A 801 -33.22 1.47 -15.64
N LEU A 802 -34.31 0.76 -15.37
CA LEU A 802 -34.47 -0.07 -14.18
C LEU A 802 -34.57 -1.55 -14.56
N GLU A 803 -33.94 -2.40 -13.77
CA GLU A 803 -34.13 -3.86 -13.81
C GLU A 803 -34.38 -4.37 -12.38
N ARG A 804 -35.49 -5.10 -12.18
CA ARG A 804 -35.92 -5.60 -10.85
C ARG A 804 -35.94 -4.49 -9.78
N GLY A 805 -36.40 -3.32 -10.17
CA GLY A 805 -36.51 -2.13 -9.33
C GLY A 805 -35.20 -1.44 -9.00
N GLN A 806 -34.08 -1.86 -9.59
CA GLN A 806 -32.79 -1.21 -9.44
C GLN A 806 -32.46 -0.37 -10.66
N VAL A 807 -32.00 0.87 -10.44
CA VAL A 807 -31.49 1.72 -11.51
C VAL A 807 -30.14 1.18 -11.96
N ILE A 808 -30.02 0.85 -13.25
CA ILE A 808 -28.80 0.29 -13.86
C ILE A 808 -28.19 1.20 -14.93
N ALA A 809 -28.95 2.21 -15.39
CA ALA A 809 -28.45 3.23 -16.27
C ALA A 809 -29.24 4.53 -16.12
N SER A 810 -28.64 5.65 -16.51
CA SER A 810 -29.29 6.94 -16.64
C SER A 810 -28.72 7.70 -17.82
N GLY A 811 -29.45 8.68 -18.32
CA GLY A 811 -28.94 9.61 -19.32
C GLY A 811 -29.88 10.77 -19.57
N PHE A 812 -29.37 11.80 -20.24
CA PHE A 812 -30.09 13.04 -20.50
C PHE A 812 -29.50 13.79 -21.70
N THR A 813 -30.30 14.68 -22.29
CA THR A 813 -29.82 15.70 -23.22
C THR A 813 -29.15 16.79 -22.40
N LEU A 814 -27.87 17.05 -22.66
CA LEU A 814 -27.06 18.01 -21.91
C LEU A 814 -27.47 19.44 -22.27
N LEU A 815 -27.62 20.27 -21.24
CA LEU A 815 -27.92 21.69 -21.39
C LEU A 815 -26.84 22.36 -22.25
N ASN A 816 -27.28 23.10 -23.26
CA ASN A 816 -26.43 23.74 -24.26
C ASN A 816 -26.48 25.28 -24.20
N ASP A 817 -27.24 25.86 -23.27
CA ASP A 817 -27.31 27.31 -23.03
C ASP A 817 -26.52 27.68 -21.76
N PRO A 818 -25.39 28.41 -21.89
CA PRO A 818 -24.59 28.82 -20.73
C PRO A 818 -25.32 29.82 -19.81
N PHE A 819 -26.25 30.62 -20.34
CA PHE A 819 -27.03 31.56 -19.53
C PHE A 819 -28.09 30.85 -18.71
N GLU A 820 -28.75 29.83 -19.28
CA GLU A 820 -29.68 28.99 -18.54
C GLU A 820 -28.94 28.22 -17.44
N LEU A 821 -27.75 27.67 -17.74
CA LEU A 821 -26.91 26.98 -16.76
C LEU A 821 -26.57 27.88 -15.57
N ALA A 822 -26.10 29.11 -15.84
CA ALA A 822 -25.79 30.10 -14.81
C ALA A 822 -27.02 30.51 -13.98
N ARG A 823 -28.19 30.67 -14.63
CA ARG A 823 -29.45 30.97 -13.94
C ARG A 823 -29.83 29.87 -12.96
N LEU A 824 -29.70 28.61 -13.37
CA LEU A 824 -30.03 27.46 -12.53
C LEU A 824 -29.05 27.31 -11.37
N ALA A 825 -27.76 27.47 -11.62
CA ALA A 825 -26.72 27.48 -10.59
C ALA A 825 -27.00 28.56 -9.53
N ALA A 826 -27.43 29.75 -9.95
CA ALA A 826 -27.80 30.84 -9.05
C ALA A 826 -29.07 30.57 -8.22
N SER A 827 -29.99 29.73 -8.72
CA SER A 827 -31.24 29.39 -8.05
C SER A 827 -31.17 28.21 -7.07
N ARG A 828 -30.02 27.52 -6.99
CA ARG A 828 -29.85 26.39 -6.04
C ARG A 828 -29.54 26.89 -4.64
N ASP A 829 -30.25 26.34 -3.64
CA ASP A 829 -29.93 26.55 -2.23
C ASP A 829 -28.57 25.92 -1.91
N ARG A 830 -27.57 26.76 -1.58
CA ARG A 830 -26.18 26.35 -1.25
C ARG A 830 -26.04 25.76 0.15
N ALA A 831 -27.03 24.98 0.61
CA ALA A 831 -27.04 24.42 1.95
C ALA A 831 -25.96 23.34 2.17
N GLU A 832 -25.43 22.74 1.10
CA GLU A 832 -24.19 21.96 1.12
C GLU A 832 -23.38 22.19 -0.17
N PRO A 833 -22.22 22.86 -0.12
CA PRO A 833 -21.34 22.94 -1.27
C PRO A 833 -20.41 21.72 -1.31
N GLU A 834 -20.74 20.74 -2.15
CA GLU A 834 -19.73 19.84 -2.69
C GLU A 834 -18.82 20.67 -3.60
N ALA A 835 -17.57 20.90 -3.17
CA ALA A 835 -16.57 21.72 -3.91
C ALA A 835 -16.43 21.31 -5.38
N ASP A 836 -16.67 20.03 -5.64
CA ASP A 836 -16.71 19.34 -6.90
C ASP A 836 -17.73 19.90 -7.93
N MET A 837 -18.92 20.33 -7.50
CA MET A 837 -19.96 20.78 -8.43
C MET A 837 -19.64 22.13 -9.09
N ALA A 838 -18.93 23.00 -8.39
CA ALA A 838 -18.57 24.32 -8.89
C ALA A 838 -17.55 24.24 -10.05
N GLU A 839 -16.57 23.33 -9.94
CA GLU A 839 -15.55 23.11 -10.97
C GLU A 839 -16.17 22.55 -12.26
N ASP A 840 -17.13 21.64 -12.16
CA ASP A 840 -17.86 21.12 -13.32
C ASP A 840 -18.74 22.17 -13.98
N GLU A 841 -19.42 23.01 -13.19
CA GLU A 841 -20.24 24.11 -13.71
C GLU A 841 -19.38 25.08 -14.49
N GLU A 842 -18.19 25.42 -13.98
CA GLU A 842 -17.22 26.28 -14.66
C GLU A 842 -16.69 25.62 -15.95
N ALA A 843 -16.31 24.34 -15.90
CA ALA A 843 -15.80 23.60 -17.05
C ALA A 843 -16.84 23.42 -18.16
N LEU A 844 -18.11 23.16 -17.81
CA LEU A 844 -19.20 23.11 -18.77
C LEU A 844 -19.49 24.49 -19.35
N THR A 845 -19.58 25.53 -18.51
CA THR A 845 -19.78 26.92 -18.94
C THR A 845 -18.72 27.34 -19.95
N ALA A 846 -17.44 27.11 -19.64
CA ALA A 846 -16.34 27.45 -20.53
C ALA A 846 -16.40 26.70 -21.88
N ALA A 847 -16.91 25.47 -21.90
CA ALA A 847 -17.09 24.71 -23.14
C ALA A 847 -18.29 25.20 -23.95
N LEU A 848 -19.42 25.50 -23.29
CA LEU A 848 -20.61 26.07 -23.93
C LEU A 848 -20.30 27.43 -24.55
N GLU A 849 -19.57 28.29 -23.84
CA GLU A 849 -19.12 29.60 -24.34
C GLU A 849 -18.16 29.49 -25.55
N ARG A 850 -17.48 28.35 -25.71
CA ARG A 850 -16.67 28.03 -26.89
C ARG A 850 -17.47 27.43 -28.05
N GLY A 851 -18.77 27.21 -27.87
CA GLY A 851 -19.65 26.65 -28.90
C GLY A 851 -19.70 25.12 -28.92
N MET A 852 -19.75 24.49 -27.75
CA MET A 852 -19.97 23.04 -27.66
C MET A 852 -21.25 22.62 -28.41
N PRO A 853 -21.21 21.57 -29.25
CA PRO A 853 -22.40 21.10 -29.95
C PRO A 853 -23.47 20.57 -28.99
N PRO A 854 -24.77 20.60 -29.37
CA PRO A 854 -25.82 19.91 -28.63
C PRO A 854 -25.43 18.47 -28.39
N SER A 855 -25.49 17.99 -27.16
CA SER A 855 -24.90 16.70 -26.79
C SER A 855 -25.81 15.93 -25.84
N ALA A 856 -25.66 14.62 -25.80
CA ALA A 856 -26.31 13.77 -24.80
C ALA A 856 -25.29 12.90 -24.07
N ILE A 857 -25.63 12.55 -22.83
CA ILE A 857 -24.78 11.76 -21.95
C ILE A 857 -25.55 10.57 -21.40
N MET A 858 -24.85 9.46 -21.21
CA MET A 858 -25.34 8.31 -20.47
C MET A 858 -24.31 7.75 -19.50
N ARG A 859 -24.82 7.06 -18.49
CA ARG A 859 -24.05 6.29 -17.53
C ARG A 859 -24.71 4.95 -17.29
N THR A 860 -23.93 3.88 -17.19
CA THR A 860 -24.41 2.54 -16.85
C THR A 860 -23.30 1.74 -16.17
N THR A 861 -23.65 0.64 -15.50
CA THR A 861 -22.66 -0.31 -14.96
C THR A 861 -22.24 -1.33 -16.03
N VAL A 862 -21.00 -1.80 -16.00
CA VAL A 862 -20.50 -2.86 -16.91
C VAL A 862 -21.22 -4.18 -16.66
N ALA A 863 -21.70 -4.41 -15.44
CA ALA A 863 -22.47 -5.58 -15.05
C ALA A 863 -23.76 -5.18 -14.33
N PRO A 864 -24.88 -5.00 -15.04
CA PRO A 864 -26.21 -4.99 -14.40
C PRO A 864 -26.58 -6.37 -13.82
N PHE A 865 -25.81 -7.42 -14.13
CA PHE A 865 -26.20 -8.83 -13.98
C PHE A 865 -25.66 -9.56 -12.73
N GLU A 866 -25.05 -8.88 -11.76
CA GLU A 866 -24.70 -9.55 -10.49
C GLU A 866 -25.93 -10.00 -9.66
N LEU A 867 -27.15 -9.71 -10.13
CA LEU A 867 -28.42 -10.07 -9.48
C LEU A 867 -28.89 -11.52 -9.71
N ALA A 868 -28.04 -12.45 -10.16
CA ALA A 868 -28.48 -13.81 -10.44
C ALA A 868 -28.55 -14.73 -9.20
N GLU A 869 -27.84 -14.48 -8.09
CA GLU A 869 -27.76 -15.47 -6.99
C GLU A 869 -27.71 -14.90 -5.54
N GLY A 870 -28.19 -13.68 -5.26
CA GLY A 870 -28.15 -13.13 -3.90
C GLY A 870 -29.13 -12.00 -3.62
N GLN A 871 -29.48 -11.83 -2.34
CA GLN A 871 -30.50 -10.90 -1.84
C GLN A 871 -30.39 -9.45 -2.39
N PRO A 872 -31.51 -8.72 -2.46
CA PRO A 872 -31.52 -7.31 -2.87
C PRO A 872 -30.60 -6.49 -1.95
N ARG A 873 -29.52 -5.93 -2.49
CA ARG A 873 -28.69 -4.92 -1.82
C ARG A 873 -29.23 -3.53 -2.14
N ALA A 874 -29.30 -2.65 -1.14
CA ALA A 874 -30.14 -1.44 -1.16
C ALA A 874 -29.49 -0.19 -1.78
N ASP A 875 -28.25 -0.26 -2.29
CA ASP A 875 -27.40 0.95 -2.35
C ASP A 875 -26.88 1.30 -3.77
N ARG A 876 -27.82 1.75 -4.62
CA ARG A 876 -27.85 3.06 -5.35
C ARG A 876 -26.74 3.46 -6.37
N LEU A 877 -27.15 3.59 -7.64
CA LEU A 877 -26.83 4.75 -8.48
C LEU A 877 -27.44 5.97 -7.79
N ALA A 878 -26.62 6.79 -7.11
CA ALA A 878 -27.08 7.93 -6.34
C ALA A 878 -27.67 8.99 -7.30
N LEU A 879 -28.99 9.01 -7.42
CA LEU A 879 -29.73 10.13 -7.98
C LEU A 879 -30.00 11.10 -6.84
N VAL A 880 -29.05 12.01 -6.62
CA VAL A 880 -29.14 13.10 -5.64
C VAL A 880 -29.18 12.55 -4.21
N SER A 881 -28.40 13.15 -3.31
CA SER A 881 -28.65 13.02 -1.88
C SER A 881 -30.08 13.53 -1.59
N ILE A 882 -31.05 12.62 -1.53
CA ILE A 882 -32.45 12.90 -1.10
C ILE A 882 -32.58 12.62 0.42
N GLU A 883 -31.55 12.01 1.03
CA GLU A 883 -31.51 11.73 2.46
C GLU A 883 -30.59 12.71 3.18
N GLY A 884 -31.21 13.82 3.63
CA GLY A 884 -30.78 14.61 4.80
C GLY A 884 -29.66 15.59 4.55
#